data_AF-A0A836TB58-F1
#
_entry.id   AF-A0A836TB58-F1
#
_cell.length_a   1.000
_cell.length_b   1.000
_cell.length_c   1.000
_cell.angle_alpha   90.00
_cell.angle_beta   90.00
_cell.angle_gamma   90.00
#
_symmetry.space_group_name_H-M   'P 1'
#
loop_
_entity.id
_entity.type
_entity.pdbx_description
1 polymer ?
#
loop_
_entity_poly.entity_id
_entity_poly.type
_entity_poly.pdbx_seq_one_letter_code
_entity_poly.pdbx_strand_id
1 'polypeptide(L)'
;MQVVFLVEGSDLDSLSSAVAYCILNENSYISIPDNYSKTVKLALSIFKEEIKIIKKIPSNIKKAIFVDTSSIEKIKAIIKKHNLDFENTKIEIFDHHIAGEIKNKNLPSNIKYHLFSYGACTTHFVFEIEKKNITLTKQQATLITLGIYEDTGSFRYAGTTPEDIKALYILSKFGLDYDTINQILSKKFDEKTLHILENLIDNLRIVFVNSQKIGLSLTYINDYVPDISSYFNNIKEFSELDAIFAVLATKNKNFIIGRSNNDEINIGYILSFLGGGGHKRAGSATVKGLTGNETIEYLHTIIDNILGKNQKVENIMHKNICVVSKDTKIIDLKNIKTPICIVVDKNGKFLGIIFEKNIKYAIKHNLENLTAFDFAISDIYTLSPKQKISEIEKQILAVSQEIFPVLDRQKPVGIVSKIDIIKALHSSEFDSEKEVFISRRRIIPKHYDFRKKLEKFFDKKIINILSNLGELAKKLNMRAYLVGGIVRDIILNRENLDIDIIVEGNAIKLAKEFAKQNNYSFHKFDEFLTANVKTKDGLKIDFATARKEIYEYPGAYPKVKKASLKEDLFRRDFTINTLAIDITADNFGIMLDYFNGYKDLKEKVIRILHQLSFIEDPIRILRAVRFAGRFNFKIGKTTEKLLKIAVDQKLLNVAPTGRINLELNLTFNEARVIEIIHLMDKYKILHNLFPNFFLSEEKKEFLEKVKNHITMFEEFFLQKIDNPKVYLTVLLYHLPLEVSYQVLKKYHFENIFKTLEEFLSVIDKIKLQQKPSEIYEIIKNLSKETKVLIVSYFNEELSKKIIDILKKIEEKKLIISGKDLKSLGLKPSSKFAEIIDTVFKAYLDGEIKDKKEAKEFVKQNYI
;
A
#
# COMPACT_ATOMS: atom_id res chain seq x y z
N MET A 1 -48.40 64.24 -11.32
CA MET A 1 -48.42 62.83 -11.72
C MET A 1 -47.32 62.10 -10.99
N GLN A 2 -47.63 60.90 -10.50
CA GLN A 2 -46.67 59.97 -9.89
C GLN A 2 -46.47 58.80 -10.85
N VAL A 3 -45.24 58.32 -11.02
CA VAL A 3 -44.97 57.16 -11.88
C VAL A 3 -44.28 56.09 -11.06
N VAL A 4 -44.88 54.88 -11.06
CA VAL A 4 -44.30 53.68 -10.49
C VAL A 4 -43.55 52.95 -11.60
N PHE A 5 -42.26 52.75 -11.41
CA PHE A 5 -41.38 52.13 -12.39
C PHE A 5 -41.13 50.67 -12.00
N LEU A 6 -41.52 49.77 -12.89
CA LEU A 6 -41.08 48.39 -12.86
C LEU A 6 -39.69 48.30 -13.50
N VAL A 7 -38.78 47.52 -12.90
CA VAL A 7 -37.39 47.38 -13.37
C VAL A 7 -37.23 46.18 -14.30
N GLU A 8 -36.18 46.17 -15.14
CA GLU A 8 -35.88 45.01 -16.01
C GLU A 8 -35.82 43.70 -15.20
N GLY A 9 -36.59 42.71 -15.65
CA GLY A 9 -36.77 41.42 -14.96
C GLY A 9 -37.84 41.39 -13.87
N SER A 10 -38.75 42.39 -13.82
CA SER A 10 -39.86 42.42 -12.85
C SER A 10 -40.73 41.16 -12.93
N ASP A 11 -41.18 40.71 -11.77
CA ASP A 11 -42.08 39.59 -11.55
C ASP A 11 -43.46 40.06 -11.03
N LEU A 12 -44.25 39.10 -10.53
CA LEU A 12 -45.58 39.37 -10.04
C LEU A 12 -45.59 40.19 -8.75
N ASP A 13 -44.57 40.13 -7.88
CA ASP A 13 -44.52 40.93 -6.66
C ASP A 13 -44.27 42.41 -6.99
N SER A 14 -43.33 42.66 -7.90
CA SER A 14 -43.12 43.97 -8.51
C SER A 14 -44.42 44.55 -9.13
N LEU A 15 -45.12 43.78 -9.98
CA LEU A 15 -46.36 44.26 -10.62
C LEU A 15 -47.48 44.51 -9.58
N SER A 16 -47.66 43.59 -8.65
CA SER A 16 -48.72 43.66 -7.63
C SER A 16 -48.50 44.83 -6.68
N SER A 17 -47.26 45.04 -6.26
CA SER A 17 -46.84 46.21 -5.48
C SER A 17 -47.14 47.52 -6.21
N ALA A 18 -46.86 47.59 -7.51
CA ALA A 18 -47.11 48.79 -8.31
C ALA A 18 -48.61 49.08 -8.46
N VAL A 19 -49.43 48.05 -8.63
CA VAL A 19 -50.89 48.16 -8.69
C VAL A 19 -51.45 48.58 -7.33
N ALA A 20 -51.01 47.95 -6.24
CA ALA A 20 -51.43 48.31 -4.88
C ALA A 20 -51.05 49.76 -4.54
N TYR A 21 -49.85 50.22 -4.94
CA TYR A 21 -49.47 51.63 -4.82
C TYR A 21 -50.43 52.56 -5.58
N CYS A 22 -50.83 52.16 -6.81
CA CYS A 22 -51.73 52.96 -7.64
C CYS A 22 -53.18 53.00 -7.15
N ILE A 23 -53.58 52.02 -6.34
CA ILE A 23 -54.87 52.02 -5.64
C ILE A 23 -54.80 52.95 -4.43
N LEU A 24 -53.68 52.96 -3.71
CA LEU A 24 -53.45 53.79 -2.53
C LEU A 24 -53.27 55.29 -2.82
N ASN A 25 -52.94 55.65 -4.05
CA ASN A 25 -52.57 57.01 -4.44
C ASN A 25 -53.28 57.42 -5.72
N GLU A 26 -54.08 58.49 -5.66
CA GLU A 26 -54.69 59.06 -6.86
C GLU A 26 -53.62 59.70 -7.79
N ASN A 27 -53.89 59.70 -9.10
CA ASN A 27 -53.01 60.26 -10.14
C ASN A 27 -51.60 59.61 -10.25
N SER A 28 -51.52 58.30 -10.01
CA SER A 28 -50.34 57.47 -10.27
C SER A 28 -50.52 56.49 -11.44
N TYR A 29 -49.42 56.24 -12.15
CA TYR A 29 -49.38 55.36 -13.33
C TYR A 29 -48.16 54.45 -13.29
N ILE A 30 -48.24 53.30 -13.96
CA ILE A 30 -47.20 52.26 -13.99
C ILE A 30 -46.44 52.32 -15.32
N SER A 31 -45.11 52.38 -15.25
CA SER A 31 -44.22 52.20 -16.39
C SER A 31 -43.69 50.77 -16.40
N ILE A 32 -43.85 50.09 -17.55
CA ILE A 32 -43.47 48.69 -17.74
C ILE A 32 -42.15 48.63 -18.54
N PRO A 33 -41.17 47.81 -18.12
CA PRO A 33 -39.88 47.64 -18.81
C PRO A 33 -40.01 46.85 -20.12
N ASP A 34 -38.91 46.75 -20.86
CA ASP A 34 -38.91 46.01 -22.13
C ASP A 34 -38.90 44.48 -21.87
N ASN A 35 -38.22 44.02 -20.82
CA ASN A 35 -38.29 42.63 -20.36
C ASN A 35 -38.86 42.47 -18.95
N TYR A 36 -39.81 41.55 -18.82
CA TYR A 36 -40.47 41.14 -17.57
C TYR A 36 -40.87 39.66 -17.67
N SER A 37 -41.23 39.05 -16.53
CA SER A 37 -41.50 37.61 -16.47
C SER A 37 -42.69 37.17 -17.35
N LYS A 38 -42.73 35.89 -17.74
CA LYS A 38 -43.87 35.32 -18.51
C LYS A 38 -45.18 35.40 -17.70
N THR A 39 -45.11 35.28 -16.38
CA THR A 39 -46.25 35.38 -15.46
C THR A 39 -46.78 36.81 -15.41
N VAL A 40 -45.91 37.83 -15.39
CA VAL A 40 -46.28 39.24 -15.53
C VAL A 40 -46.96 39.51 -16.86
N LYS A 41 -46.44 38.94 -17.97
CA LYS A 41 -47.07 39.08 -19.29
C LYS A 41 -48.50 38.56 -19.31
N LEU A 42 -48.72 37.40 -18.69
CA LEU A 42 -50.05 36.80 -18.60
C LEU A 42 -50.97 37.63 -17.68
N ALA A 43 -50.48 38.08 -16.53
CA ALA A 43 -51.23 38.95 -15.63
C ALA A 43 -51.63 40.27 -16.30
N LEU A 44 -50.73 40.92 -17.04
CA LEU A 44 -51.03 42.13 -17.82
C LEU A 44 -52.12 41.91 -18.88
N SER A 45 -52.21 40.71 -19.45
CA SER A 45 -53.25 40.39 -20.43
C SER A 45 -54.61 40.17 -19.80
N ILE A 46 -54.66 39.58 -18.60
CA ILE A 46 -55.89 39.24 -17.88
C ILE A 46 -56.44 40.46 -17.13
N PHE A 47 -55.57 41.22 -16.45
CA PHE A 47 -55.97 42.33 -15.58
C PHE A 47 -55.77 43.71 -16.22
N LYS A 48 -55.82 43.80 -17.55
CA LYS A 48 -55.52 45.03 -18.30
C LYS A 48 -56.33 46.25 -17.82
N GLU A 49 -57.58 46.03 -17.41
CA GLU A 49 -58.49 47.10 -16.97
C GLU A 49 -58.14 47.66 -15.58
N GLU A 50 -57.46 46.87 -14.75
CA GLU A 50 -57.10 47.25 -13.38
C GLU A 50 -55.73 47.97 -13.31
N ILE A 51 -54.99 48.03 -14.42
CA ILE A 51 -53.60 48.50 -14.46
C ILE A 51 -53.49 49.82 -15.24
N LYS A 52 -53.16 50.90 -14.53
CA LYS A 52 -53.01 52.26 -15.10
C LYS A 52 -51.63 52.44 -15.77
N ILE A 53 -51.44 51.87 -16.96
CA ILE A 53 -50.15 51.90 -17.67
C ILE A 53 -49.91 53.26 -18.37
N ILE A 54 -48.70 53.81 -18.27
CA ILE A 54 -48.24 54.97 -19.04
C ILE A 54 -47.13 54.58 -20.03
N LYS A 55 -47.34 54.88 -21.32
CA LYS A 55 -46.36 54.57 -22.38
C LYS A 55 -45.30 55.66 -22.58
N LYS A 56 -45.68 56.93 -22.41
CA LYS A 56 -44.79 58.08 -22.60
C LYS A 56 -44.65 58.82 -21.28
N ILE A 57 -43.45 58.77 -20.70
CA ILE A 57 -43.14 59.38 -19.41
C ILE A 57 -42.71 60.83 -19.64
N PRO A 58 -43.37 61.82 -19.02
CA PRO A 58 -42.92 63.21 -19.02
C PRO A 58 -41.60 63.36 -18.25
N SER A 59 -40.75 64.29 -18.66
CA SER A 59 -39.48 64.59 -17.96
C SER A 59 -39.69 65.25 -16.59
N ASN A 60 -40.86 65.88 -16.36
CA ASN A 60 -41.22 66.62 -15.15
C ASN A 60 -42.29 65.87 -14.32
N ILE A 61 -41.92 64.76 -13.69
CA ILE A 61 -42.80 64.04 -12.76
C ILE A 61 -42.57 64.52 -11.32
N LYS A 62 -43.64 64.58 -10.51
CA LYS A 62 -43.54 65.04 -9.11
C LYS A 62 -42.88 63.99 -8.20
N LYS A 63 -43.06 62.71 -8.52
CA LYS A 63 -42.59 61.58 -7.72
C LYS A 63 -42.34 60.35 -8.59
N ALA A 64 -41.17 59.74 -8.44
CA ALA A 64 -40.80 58.47 -9.05
C ALA A 64 -40.78 57.39 -7.96
N ILE A 65 -41.51 56.29 -8.18
CA ILE A 65 -41.63 55.20 -7.22
C ILE A 65 -41.03 53.95 -7.83
N PHE A 66 -40.18 53.27 -7.08
CA PHE A 66 -39.64 51.97 -7.44
C PHE A 66 -40.12 50.97 -6.40
N VAL A 67 -40.69 49.87 -6.87
CA VAL A 67 -41.19 48.80 -6.00
C VAL A 67 -40.39 47.54 -6.26
N ASP A 68 -40.17 46.76 -5.21
CA ASP A 68 -39.54 45.45 -5.26
C ASP A 68 -38.20 45.48 -6.02
N THR A 69 -37.32 46.39 -5.59
CA THR A 69 -35.99 46.49 -6.18
C THR A 69 -34.95 46.98 -5.19
N SER A 70 -33.87 46.20 -5.11
CA SER A 70 -32.69 46.53 -4.32
C SER A 70 -31.51 47.04 -5.17
N SER A 71 -31.69 47.17 -6.50
CA SER A 71 -30.62 47.46 -7.46
C SER A 71 -30.55 48.93 -7.82
N ILE A 72 -29.51 49.61 -7.35
CA ILE A 72 -29.32 51.03 -7.64
C ILE A 72 -28.94 51.28 -9.11
N GLU A 73 -28.32 50.32 -9.77
CA GLU A 73 -27.94 50.41 -11.18
C GLU A 73 -29.18 50.43 -12.09
N LYS A 74 -30.16 49.56 -11.82
CA LYS A 74 -31.43 49.53 -12.58
C LYS A 74 -32.20 50.84 -12.43
N ILE A 75 -32.24 51.40 -11.21
CA ILE A 75 -32.87 52.70 -10.93
C ILE A 75 -32.16 53.82 -11.74
N LYS A 76 -30.83 53.88 -11.68
CA LYS A 76 -30.04 54.86 -12.45
C LYS A 76 -30.25 54.73 -13.96
N ALA A 77 -30.36 53.50 -14.47
CA ALA A 77 -30.62 53.26 -15.89
C ALA A 77 -31.97 53.82 -16.32
N ILE A 78 -33.03 53.65 -15.52
CA ILE A 78 -34.37 54.19 -15.80
C ILE A 78 -34.38 55.73 -15.74
N ILE A 79 -33.74 56.30 -14.72
CA ILE A 79 -33.60 57.77 -14.59
C ILE A 79 -32.92 58.36 -15.83
N LYS A 80 -31.85 57.72 -16.30
CA LYS A 80 -31.13 58.12 -17.51
C LYS A 80 -31.95 57.88 -18.79
N LYS A 81 -32.65 56.74 -18.91
CA LYS A 81 -33.46 56.37 -20.09
C LYS A 81 -34.56 57.40 -20.35
N HIS A 82 -35.15 57.95 -19.29
CA HIS A 82 -36.29 58.87 -19.39
C HIS A 82 -35.93 60.35 -19.16
N ASN A 83 -34.64 60.69 -19.03
CA ASN A 83 -34.16 62.06 -18.74
C ASN A 83 -34.97 62.72 -17.61
N LEU A 84 -35.15 62.01 -16.49
CA LEU A 84 -35.88 62.54 -15.34
C LEU A 84 -35.06 63.63 -14.65
N ASP A 85 -35.70 64.75 -14.32
CA ASP A 85 -35.09 65.83 -13.53
C ASP A 85 -34.86 65.36 -12.09
N PHE A 86 -33.63 64.91 -11.81
CA PHE A 86 -33.26 64.33 -10.52
C PHE A 86 -33.31 65.34 -9.37
N GLU A 87 -33.10 66.63 -9.64
CA GLU A 87 -33.08 67.67 -8.59
C GLU A 87 -34.49 67.99 -8.08
N ASN A 88 -35.49 67.95 -8.97
CA ASN A 88 -36.88 68.30 -8.64
C ASN A 88 -37.81 67.08 -8.45
N THR A 89 -37.35 65.87 -8.74
CA THR A 89 -38.14 64.63 -8.59
C THR A 89 -37.87 63.97 -7.23
N LYS A 90 -38.93 63.76 -6.43
CA LYS A 90 -38.85 62.93 -5.22
C LYS A 90 -38.84 61.45 -5.59
N ILE A 91 -37.87 60.68 -5.10
CA ILE A 91 -37.74 59.25 -5.38
C ILE A 91 -38.09 58.45 -4.13
N GLU A 92 -39.01 57.51 -4.24
CA GLU A 92 -39.29 56.53 -3.18
C GLU A 92 -39.03 55.11 -3.68
N ILE A 93 -38.36 54.32 -2.86
CA ILE A 93 -38.00 52.94 -3.17
C ILE A 93 -38.58 52.05 -2.08
N PHE A 94 -39.41 51.09 -2.44
CA PHE A 94 -40.02 50.10 -1.55
C PHE A 94 -39.42 48.73 -1.83
N ASP A 95 -38.88 48.08 -0.82
CA ASP A 95 -38.11 46.84 -0.97
C ASP A 95 -38.24 45.96 0.28
N HIS A 96 -38.00 44.67 0.13
CA HIS A 96 -38.00 43.67 1.23
C HIS A 96 -36.69 42.86 1.30
N HIS A 97 -35.74 43.09 0.38
CA HIS A 97 -34.47 42.38 0.31
C HIS A 97 -33.45 42.85 1.36
N ILE A 98 -33.33 42.12 2.48
CA ILE A 98 -32.46 42.46 3.62
C ILE A 98 -30.96 42.55 3.26
N ALA A 99 -30.52 41.86 2.21
CA ALA A 99 -29.13 41.86 1.70
C ALA A 99 -28.89 42.84 0.53
N GLY A 100 -29.85 43.72 0.24
CA GLY A 100 -29.83 44.63 -0.92
C GLY A 100 -28.70 45.67 -0.89
N GLU A 101 -28.19 46.03 -2.08
CA GLU A 101 -27.07 46.98 -2.27
C GLU A 101 -27.33 48.39 -1.74
N ILE A 102 -28.61 48.76 -1.58
CA ILE A 102 -29.05 50.10 -1.19
C ILE A 102 -28.98 50.31 0.33
N LYS A 103 -29.13 49.24 1.12
CA LYS A 103 -29.25 49.28 2.59
C LYS A 103 -28.06 49.93 3.31
N ASN A 104 -26.87 49.89 2.72
CA ASN A 104 -25.61 50.37 3.31
C ASN A 104 -25.02 51.60 2.59
N LYS A 105 -25.80 52.34 1.79
CA LYS A 105 -25.33 53.52 1.04
C LYS A 105 -25.92 54.81 1.59
N ASN A 106 -25.11 55.87 1.69
CA ASN A 106 -25.61 57.23 1.93
C ASN A 106 -26.40 57.70 0.70
N LEU A 107 -27.72 57.76 0.82
CA LEU A 107 -28.62 58.19 -0.24
C LEU A 107 -28.80 59.72 -0.24
N PRO A 108 -28.91 60.36 -1.42
CA PRO A 108 -29.29 61.77 -1.55
C PRO A 108 -30.61 62.10 -0.85
N SER A 109 -30.77 63.34 -0.38
CA SER A 109 -31.94 63.79 0.41
C SER A 109 -33.29 63.74 -0.33
N ASN A 110 -33.27 63.66 -1.66
CA ASN A 110 -34.44 63.48 -2.51
C ASN A 110 -34.86 62.00 -2.68
N ILE A 111 -34.10 61.03 -2.13
CA ILE A 111 -34.41 59.60 -2.15
C ILE A 111 -34.83 59.12 -0.76
N LYS A 112 -35.99 58.47 -0.68
CA LYS A 112 -36.46 57.77 0.53
C LYS A 112 -36.54 56.28 0.28
N TYR A 113 -35.82 55.49 1.07
CA TYR A 113 -35.79 54.04 0.99
C TYR A 113 -36.61 53.42 2.12
N HIS A 114 -37.57 52.59 1.75
CA HIS A 114 -38.47 51.86 2.62
C HIS A 114 -38.13 50.37 2.53
N LEU A 115 -37.45 49.85 3.55
CA LEU A 115 -37.11 48.44 3.65
C LEU A 115 -38.04 47.74 4.64
N PHE A 116 -38.70 46.69 4.19
CA PHE A 116 -39.57 45.86 5.01
C PHE A 116 -38.94 44.50 5.31
N SER A 117 -39.46 43.84 6.33
CA SER A 117 -39.06 42.49 6.75
C SER A 117 -40.19 41.50 6.51
N TYR A 118 -40.78 41.55 5.32
CA TYR A 118 -41.87 40.67 4.87
C TYR A 118 -41.38 39.72 3.79
N GLY A 119 -42.11 38.63 3.58
CA GLY A 119 -41.81 37.65 2.54
C GLY A 119 -42.06 38.19 1.13
N ALA A 120 -42.97 39.15 0.97
CA ALA A 120 -43.21 39.87 -0.29
C ALA A 120 -43.29 41.39 -0.06
N CYS A 121 -42.84 42.20 -1.02
CA CYS A 121 -43.00 43.66 -0.98
C CYS A 121 -44.49 44.04 -0.98
N THR A 122 -45.32 43.31 -1.73
CA THR A 122 -46.77 43.56 -1.82
C THR A 122 -47.47 43.54 -0.46
N THR A 123 -47.00 42.72 0.49
CA THR A 123 -47.54 42.59 1.84
C THR A 123 -47.65 43.94 2.56
N HIS A 124 -46.67 44.84 2.38
CA HIS A 124 -46.73 46.17 2.97
C HIS A 124 -47.95 46.97 2.48
N PHE A 125 -48.21 46.95 1.17
CA PHE A 125 -49.29 47.72 0.58
C PHE A 125 -50.67 47.17 0.95
N VAL A 126 -50.80 45.87 1.21
CA VAL A 126 -52.05 45.28 1.71
C VAL A 126 -52.41 45.85 3.08
N PHE A 127 -51.44 45.96 3.99
CA PHE A 127 -51.70 46.58 5.30
C PHE A 127 -52.04 48.07 5.19
N GLU A 128 -51.43 48.81 4.25
CA GLU A 128 -51.81 50.20 4.01
C GLU A 128 -53.23 50.34 3.42
N ILE A 129 -53.65 49.40 2.57
CA ILE A 129 -55.02 49.32 2.03
C ILE A 129 -56.02 49.06 3.17
N GLU A 130 -55.73 48.10 4.05
CA GLU A 130 -56.57 47.80 5.21
C GLU A 130 -56.65 49.00 6.16
N LYS A 131 -55.51 49.62 6.48
CA LYS A 131 -55.44 50.77 7.38
C LYS A 131 -56.23 51.98 6.87
N LYS A 132 -56.29 52.18 5.55
CA LYS A 132 -57.08 53.24 4.91
C LYS A 132 -58.53 52.84 4.62
N ASN A 133 -58.95 51.62 4.98
CA ASN A 133 -60.27 51.06 4.69
C ASN A 133 -60.66 51.17 3.20
N ILE A 134 -59.72 50.91 2.29
CA ILE A 134 -59.99 50.94 0.84
C ILE A 134 -60.62 49.61 0.42
N THR A 135 -61.80 49.68 -0.22
CA THR A 135 -62.47 48.52 -0.79
C THR A 135 -61.84 48.15 -2.14
N LEU A 136 -61.44 46.89 -2.30
CA LEU A 136 -60.88 46.35 -3.54
C LEU A 136 -61.95 45.64 -4.37
N THR A 137 -61.81 45.69 -5.70
CA THR A 137 -62.55 44.77 -6.57
C THR A 137 -62.01 43.34 -6.43
N LYS A 138 -62.83 42.33 -6.77
CA LYS A 138 -62.39 40.93 -6.84
C LYS A 138 -61.12 40.79 -7.70
N GLN A 139 -61.05 41.48 -8.84
CA GLN A 139 -59.91 41.43 -9.75
C GLN A 139 -58.66 42.07 -9.16
N GLN A 140 -58.79 43.23 -8.49
CA GLN A 140 -57.68 43.89 -7.79
C GLN A 140 -57.12 43.03 -6.66
N ALA A 141 -58.00 42.46 -5.82
CA ALA A 141 -57.57 41.59 -4.72
C ALA A 141 -56.88 40.33 -5.25
N THR A 142 -57.38 39.76 -6.34
CA THR A 142 -56.77 38.60 -7.02
C THR A 142 -55.39 38.95 -7.59
N LEU A 143 -55.24 40.09 -8.27
CA LEU A 143 -53.95 40.53 -8.81
C LEU A 143 -52.93 40.78 -7.69
N ILE A 144 -53.32 41.48 -6.63
CA ILE A 144 -52.43 41.75 -5.49
C ILE A 144 -51.99 40.44 -4.81
N THR A 145 -52.88 39.44 -4.75
CA THR A 145 -52.55 38.12 -4.18
C THR A 145 -51.44 37.41 -4.97
N LEU A 146 -51.37 37.60 -6.29
CA LEU A 146 -50.35 36.96 -7.14
C LEU A 146 -48.93 37.36 -6.72
N GLY A 147 -48.71 38.61 -6.32
CA GLY A 147 -47.40 39.08 -5.85
C GLY A 147 -46.98 38.38 -4.56
N ILE A 148 -47.88 38.27 -3.58
CA ILE A 148 -47.61 37.56 -2.33
C ILE A 148 -47.31 36.08 -2.62
N TYR A 149 -48.06 35.44 -3.51
CA TYR A 149 -47.86 34.03 -3.83
C TYR A 149 -46.56 33.74 -4.58
N GLU A 150 -46.12 34.64 -5.47
CA GLU A 150 -44.87 34.48 -6.21
C GLU A 150 -43.66 34.44 -5.25
N ASP A 151 -43.57 35.43 -4.36
CA ASP A 151 -42.40 35.63 -3.50
C ASP A 151 -42.38 34.77 -2.24
N THR A 152 -43.54 34.34 -1.77
CA THR A 152 -43.64 33.37 -0.67
C THR A 152 -43.65 31.92 -1.16
N GLY A 153 -43.69 31.70 -2.49
CA GLY A 153 -43.86 30.37 -3.08
C GLY A 153 -45.19 29.72 -2.67
N SER A 154 -46.25 30.52 -2.54
CA SER A 154 -47.51 30.15 -1.88
C SER A 154 -47.27 29.67 -0.44
N PHE A 155 -46.51 30.47 0.33
CA PHE A 155 -46.12 30.24 1.74
C PHE A 155 -45.20 29.05 2.02
N ARG A 156 -44.54 28.52 1.00
CA ARG A 156 -43.61 27.37 1.16
C ARG A 156 -42.16 27.80 1.32
N TYR A 157 -41.82 29.04 0.98
CA TYR A 157 -40.44 29.52 1.07
C TYR A 157 -40.09 29.94 2.50
N ALA A 158 -38.84 29.68 2.91
CA ALA A 158 -38.36 29.97 4.26
C ALA A 158 -38.36 31.46 4.63
N GLY A 159 -38.45 32.36 3.64
CA GLY A 159 -38.58 33.80 3.85
C GLY A 159 -40.01 34.27 4.12
N THR A 160 -41.01 33.38 4.08
CA THR A 160 -42.41 33.70 4.37
C THR A 160 -42.58 34.11 5.83
N THR A 161 -43.31 35.20 6.06
CA THR A 161 -43.61 35.76 7.38
C THR A 161 -45.08 35.58 7.76
N PRO A 162 -45.43 35.61 9.06
CA PRO A 162 -46.82 35.62 9.50
C PRO A 162 -47.64 36.78 8.90
N GLU A 163 -46.98 37.89 8.61
CA GLU A 163 -47.56 39.09 8.01
C GLU A 163 -48.03 38.83 6.58
N ASP A 164 -47.34 38.00 5.80
CA ASP A 164 -47.77 37.63 4.44
C ASP A 164 -49.06 36.79 4.47
N ILE A 165 -49.20 35.91 5.46
CA ILE A 165 -50.41 35.09 5.67
C ILE A 165 -51.58 35.99 6.11
N LYS A 166 -51.33 36.96 6.99
CA LYS A 166 -52.33 37.96 7.39
C LYS A 166 -52.76 38.82 6.20
N ALA A 167 -51.82 39.24 5.35
CA ALA A 167 -52.14 39.99 4.13
C ALA A 167 -53.05 39.18 3.18
N LEU A 168 -52.79 37.88 3.01
CA LEU A 168 -53.73 37.02 2.27
C LEU A 168 -55.11 36.98 2.93
N TYR A 169 -55.18 36.81 4.25
CA TYR A 169 -56.45 36.80 4.97
C TYR A 169 -57.26 38.08 4.71
N ILE A 170 -56.61 39.25 4.72
CA ILE A 170 -57.24 40.52 4.37
C ILE A 170 -57.81 40.48 2.94
N LEU A 171 -56.98 40.08 1.96
CA LEU A 171 -57.36 40.04 0.55
C LEU A 171 -58.49 39.02 0.29
N SER A 172 -58.51 37.90 1.02
CA SER A 172 -59.52 36.85 0.91
C SER A 172 -60.94 37.35 1.15
N LYS A 173 -61.10 38.40 1.97
CA LYS A 173 -62.40 39.01 2.27
C LYS A 173 -63.07 39.64 1.05
N PHE A 174 -62.31 39.94 0.00
CA PHE A 174 -62.81 40.52 -1.26
C PHE A 174 -63.17 39.45 -2.32
N GLY A 175 -63.10 38.15 -1.98
CA GLY A 175 -63.57 37.06 -2.83
C GLY A 175 -62.62 36.71 -3.98
N LEU A 176 -61.44 36.17 -3.68
CA LEU A 176 -60.37 35.87 -4.64
C LEU A 176 -60.78 34.89 -5.76
N ASP A 177 -60.23 35.10 -6.96
CA ASP A 177 -60.38 34.19 -8.10
C ASP A 177 -59.26 33.14 -8.13
N TYR A 178 -59.49 32.01 -7.45
CA TYR A 178 -58.48 30.96 -7.38
C TYR A 178 -58.20 30.29 -8.73
N ASP A 179 -59.17 30.25 -9.65
CA ASP A 179 -58.98 29.68 -10.99
C ASP A 179 -58.00 30.54 -11.80
N THR A 180 -58.15 31.86 -11.76
CA THR A 180 -57.23 32.80 -12.39
C THR A 180 -55.85 32.75 -11.73
N ILE A 181 -55.79 32.66 -10.40
CA ILE A 181 -54.54 32.51 -9.66
C ILE A 181 -53.81 31.23 -10.11
N ASN A 182 -54.52 30.10 -10.14
CA ASN A 182 -53.96 28.83 -10.58
C ASN A 182 -53.55 28.88 -12.06
N GLN A 183 -54.34 29.51 -12.93
CA GLN A 183 -54.00 29.67 -14.34
C GLN A 183 -52.67 30.42 -14.53
N ILE A 184 -52.46 31.52 -13.78
CA ILE A 184 -51.27 32.35 -13.91
C ILE A 184 -50.03 31.70 -13.25
N LEU A 185 -50.21 31.09 -12.08
CA LEU A 185 -49.11 30.45 -11.35
C LEU A 185 -48.79 29.04 -11.86
N SER A 186 -49.70 28.40 -12.60
CA SER A 186 -49.44 27.09 -13.21
C SER A 186 -48.35 27.22 -14.28
N LYS A 187 -47.17 26.69 -13.97
CA LYS A 187 -46.11 26.51 -14.96
C LYS A 187 -46.54 25.40 -15.92
N LYS A 188 -47.20 25.77 -17.03
CA LYS A 188 -47.42 24.82 -18.14
C LYS A 188 -46.06 24.48 -18.75
N PHE A 189 -45.74 23.19 -18.81
CA PHE A 189 -44.60 22.73 -19.59
C PHE A 189 -44.89 22.99 -21.07
N ASP A 190 -44.00 23.68 -21.78
CA ASP A 190 -44.04 23.67 -23.24
C ASP A 190 -43.47 22.32 -23.75
N GLU A 191 -43.87 21.89 -24.95
CA GLU A 191 -43.43 20.60 -25.53
C GLU A 191 -41.90 20.47 -25.57
N LYS A 192 -41.19 21.58 -25.77
CA LYS A 192 -39.72 21.61 -25.77
C LYS A 192 -39.14 21.31 -24.39
N THR A 193 -39.74 21.87 -23.34
CA THR A 193 -39.35 21.65 -21.95
C THR A 193 -39.69 20.22 -21.54
N LEU A 194 -40.86 19.70 -21.91
CA LEU A 194 -41.21 18.29 -21.70
C LEU A 194 -40.17 17.36 -22.32
N HIS A 195 -39.83 17.59 -23.58
CA HIS A 195 -38.86 16.75 -24.28
C HIS A 195 -37.45 16.78 -23.63
N ILE A 196 -37.01 17.94 -23.13
CA ILE A 196 -35.73 18.01 -22.42
C ILE A 196 -35.80 17.28 -21.08
N LEU A 197 -36.92 17.40 -20.35
CA LEU A 197 -37.11 16.69 -19.08
C LEU A 197 -37.18 15.17 -19.29
N GLU A 198 -37.88 14.69 -20.33
CA GLU A 198 -37.89 13.28 -20.74
C GLU A 198 -36.47 12.79 -21.02
N ASN A 199 -35.71 13.51 -21.85
CA ASN A 199 -34.33 13.14 -22.15
C ASN A 199 -33.43 13.14 -20.90
N LEU A 200 -33.66 14.04 -19.94
CA LEU A 200 -32.89 14.07 -18.70
C LEU A 200 -33.23 12.89 -17.78
N ILE A 201 -34.49 12.45 -17.77
CA ILE A 201 -34.94 11.29 -17.00
C ILE A 201 -34.41 10.00 -17.65
N ASP A 202 -34.56 9.85 -18.96
CA ASP A 202 -34.11 8.67 -19.71
C ASP A 202 -32.59 8.47 -19.63
N ASN A 203 -31.83 9.58 -19.62
CA ASN A 203 -30.37 9.56 -19.52
C ASN A 203 -29.86 9.69 -18.08
N LEU A 204 -30.73 9.57 -17.07
CA LEU A 204 -30.34 9.66 -15.67
C LEU A 204 -29.52 8.43 -15.25
N ARG A 205 -28.22 8.65 -15.03
CA ARG A 205 -27.31 7.68 -14.45
C ARG A 205 -27.20 7.90 -12.95
N ILE A 206 -27.50 6.88 -12.16
CA ILE A 206 -27.32 6.93 -10.71
C ILE A 206 -25.93 6.40 -10.36
N VAL A 207 -25.16 7.21 -9.64
CA VAL A 207 -23.85 6.85 -9.09
C VAL A 207 -23.90 6.94 -7.56
N PHE A 208 -23.20 6.03 -6.89
CA PHE A 208 -23.12 6.00 -5.43
C PHE A 208 -21.76 6.50 -4.97
N VAL A 209 -21.76 7.59 -4.20
CA VAL A 209 -20.54 8.19 -3.65
C VAL A 209 -20.73 8.37 -2.15
N ASN A 210 -19.91 7.71 -1.30
CA ASN A 210 -20.07 7.72 0.17
C ASN A 210 -21.46 7.32 0.70
N SER A 211 -22.10 6.29 0.11
CA SER A 211 -23.48 5.90 0.43
C SER A 211 -24.55 6.94 0.08
N GLN A 212 -24.18 8.05 -0.57
CA GLN A 212 -25.10 9.04 -1.10
C GLN A 212 -25.41 8.72 -2.56
N LYS A 213 -26.69 8.83 -2.92
CA LYS A 213 -27.23 8.51 -4.24
C LYS A 213 -27.24 9.78 -5.10
N ILE A 214 -26.33 9.85 -6.06
CA ILE A 214 -26.12 11.03 -6.90
C ILE A 214 -26.60 10.71 -8.32
N GLY A 215 -27.51 11.51 -8.85
CA GLY A 215 -27.94 11.43 -10.25
C GLY A 215 -27.05 12.29 -11.14
N LEU A 216 -26.56 11.74 -12.24
CA LEU A 216 -25.87 12.45 -13.32
C LEU A 216 -26.67 12.26 -14.61
N SER A 217 -26.98 13.33 -15.32
CA SER A 217 -27.72 13.24 -16.58
C SER A 217 -27.11 14.16 -17.64
N LEU A 218 -27.11 13.72 -18.89
CA LEU A 218 -26.64 14.47 -20.04
C LEU A 218 -27.74 14.52 -21.10
N THR A 219 -27.98 15.72 -21.63
CA THR A 219 -28.87 15.91 -22.78
C THR A 219 -28.28 16.94 -23.73
N TYR A 220 -28.58 16.79 -25.02
CA TYR A 220 -28.12 17.69 -26.07
C TYR A 220 -29.26 18.64 -26.46
N ILE A 221 -28.98 19.94 -26.40
CA ILE A 221 -29.95 21.00 -26.71
C ILE A 221 -29.44 21.88 -27.85
N ASN A 222 -30.35 22.25 -28.75
CA ASN A 222 -30.04 23.13 -29.88
C ASN A 222 -29.96 24.60 -29.44
N ASP A 223 -30.80 25.01 -28.50
CA ASP A 223 -30.88 26.38 -27.95
C ASP A 223 -30.98 26.36 -26.43
N TYR A 224 -30.49 27.41 -25.76
CA TYR A 224 -30.62 27.56 -24.30
C TYR A 224 -32.08 27.78 -23.91
N VAL A 225 -32.60 26.97 -22.97
CA VAL A 225 -33.95 27.09 -22.44
C VAL A 225 -33.92 27.83 -21.10
N PRO A 226 -34.53 29.03 -21.01
CA PRO A 226 -34.66 29.77 -19.75
C PRO A 226 -35.44 28.96 -18.70
N ASP A 227 -35.10 29.14 -17.42
CA ASP A 227 -35.80 28.58 -16.25
C ASP A 227 -35.87 27.05 -16.12
N ILE A 228 -35.10 26.30 -16.91
CA ILE A 228 -35.03 24.83 -16.78
C ILE A 228 -34.58 24.39 -15.38
N SER A 229 -33.75 25.20 -14.72
CA SER A 229 -33.28 25.03 -13.33
C SER A 229 -34.40 24.97 -12.28
N SER A 230 -35.58 25.53 -12.59
CA SER A 230 -36.74 25.56 -11.69
C SER A 230 -37.55 24.25 -11.74
N TYR A 231 -37.42 23.47 -12.81
CA TYR A 231 -38.14 22.20 -13.00
C TYR A 231 -37.34 20.97 -12.49
N PHE A 232 -36.03 21.12 -12.25
CA PHE A 232 -35.19 20.04 -11.70
C PHE A 232 -35.59 19.56 -10.30
N ASN A 233 -36.27 20.41 -9.50
CA ASN A 233 -36.77 19.99 -8.20
C ASN A 233 -37.79 18.85 -8.31
N ASN A 234 -38.57 18.81 -9.40
CA ASN A 234 -39.60 17.79 -9.61
C ASN A 234 -38.99 16.44 -10.05
N ILE A 235 -37.88 16.44 -10.79
CA ILE A 235 -37.17 15.19 -11.18
C ILE A 235 -36.54 14.49 -9.95
N LYS A 236 -36.10 15.29 -8.99
CA LYS A 236 -35.37 14.82 -7.81
C LYS A 236 -36.25 14.10 -6.79
N GLU A 237 -37.52 14.48 -6.65
CA GLU A 237 -38.48 13.79 -5.77
C GLU A 237 -38.82 12.38 -6.26
N PHE A 238 -38.72 12.13 -7.57
CA PHE A 238 -39.13 10.87 -8.19
C PHE A 238 -38.15 9.71 -7.97
N SER A 239 -36.91 9.97 -7.50
CA SER A 239 -35.82 8.99 -7.53
C SER A 239 -35.01 8.87 -6.23
N GLU A 240 -35.47 9.46 -5.12
CA GLU A 240 -34.80 9.43 -3.79
C GLU A 240 -33.30 9.81 -3.85
N LEU A 241 -32.94 10.82 -4.65
CA LEU A 241 -31.54 11.23 -4.81
C LEU A 241 -31.11 12.24 -3.74
N ASP A 242 -29.90 12.05 -3.18
CA ASP A 242 -29.26 13.02 -2.29
C ASP A 242 -28.82 14.28 -3.05
N ALA A 243 -28.35 14.10 -4.29
CA ALA A 243 -28.04 15.17 -5.22
C ALA A 243 -28.28 14.77 -6.68
N ILE A 244 -28.54 15.74 -7.54
CA ILE A 244 -28.63 15.56 -8.99
C ILE A 244 -27.82 16.65 -9.71
N PHE A 245 -27.10 16.24 -10.74
CA PHE A 245 -26.43 17.13 -11.68
C PHE A 245 -26.84 16.81 -13.11
N ALA A 246 -27.13 17.85 -13.88
CA ALA A 246 -27.49 17.73 -15.27
C ALA A 246 -26.59 18.60 -16.15
N VAL A 247 -26.10 17.99 -17.23
CA VAL A 247 -25.31 18.63 -18.28
C VAL A 247 -26.22 18.85 -19.49
N LEU A 248 -26.44 20.11 -19.83
CA LEU A 248 -27.15 20.53 -21.04
C LEU A 248 -26.09 20.94 -22.08
N ALA A 249 -25.77 20.03 -22.99
CA ALA A 249 -24.73 20.24 -23.99
C ALA A 249 -25.27 20.96 -25.23
N THR A 250 -24.61 22.04 -25.64
CA THR A 250 -24.83 22.71 -26.94
C THR A 250 -23.62 22.51 -27.84
N LYS A 251 -23.68 22.97 -29.10
CA LYS A 251 -22.53 22.91 -30.02
C LYS A 251 -21.26 23.60 -29.51
N ASN A 252 -21.38 24.65 -28.69
CA ASN A 252 -20.24 25.51 -28.32
C ASN A 252 -19.92 25.53 -26.82
N LYS A 253 -20.86 25.14 -25.97
CA LYS A 253 -20.73 25.19 -24.50
C LYS A 253 -21.68 24.21 -23.82
N ASN A 254 -21.29 23.75 -22.63
CA ASN A 254 -22.11 22.88 -21.80
C ASN A 254 -22.54 23.64 -20.55
N PHE A 255 -23.84 23.63 -20.26
CA PHE A 255 -24.38 24.20 -19.05
C PHE A 255 -24.59 23.09 -18.03
N ILE A 256 -24.17 23.32 -16.79
CA ILE A 256 -24.28 22.34 -15.72
C ILE A 256 -25.16 22.93 -14.64
N ILE A 257 -26.14 22.15 -14.18
CA ILE A 257 -27.06 22.54 -13.11
C ILE A 257 -27.00 21.47 -12.03
N GLY A 258 -26.82 21.88 -10.77
CA GLY A 258 -26.78 20.97 -9.62
C GLY A 258 -27.83 21.33 -8.57
N ARG A 259 -28.39 20.30 -7.92
CA ARG A 259 -29.32 20.41 -6.79
C ARG A 259 -29.05 19.33 -5.74
N SER A 260 -29.13 19.65 -4.45
CA SER A 260 -29.02 18.66 -3.36
C SER A 260 -30.07 18.84 -2.27
N ASN A 261 -30.53 17.73 -1.68
CA ASN A 261 -31.42 17.69 -0.50
C ASN A 261 -30.63 17.45 0.78
N ASN A 262 -29.33 17.22 0.66
CA ASN A 262 -28.42 16.91 1.73
C ASN A 262 -27.42 18.07 1.89
N ASP A 263 -27.45 18.75 3.04
CA ASP A 263 -26.56 19.89 3.32
C ASP A 263 -25.07 19.51 3.40
N GLU A 264 -24.75 18.20 3.44
CA GLU A 264 -23.39 17.68 3.34
C GLU A 264 -22.84 17.75 1.91
N ILE A 265 -23.69 17.81 0.88
CA ILE A 265 -23.28 17.94 -0.52
C ILE A 265 -23.36 19.41 -0.94
N ASN A 266 -22.24 20.11 -0.85
CA ASN A 266 -22.18 21.52 -1.24
C ASN A 266 -22.08 21.66 -2.77
N ILE A 267 -23.24 21.85 -3.42
CA ILE A 267 -23.36 22.01 -4.87
C ILE A 267 -22.54 23.19 -5.39
N GLY A 268 -22.64 24.37 -4.74
CA GLY A 268 -21.90 25.56 -5.15
C GLY A 268 -20.38 25.36 -5.13
N TYR A 269 -19.88 24.63 -4.12
CA TYR A 269 -18.47 24.29 -4.03
C TYR A 269 -18.02 23.31 -5.11
N ILE A 270 -18.79 22.24 -5.36
CA ILE A 270 -18.50 21.26 -6.42
C ILE A 270 -18.42 21.94 -7.80
N LEU A 271 -19.38 22.81 -8.11
CA LEU A 271 -19.44 23.50 -9.40
C LEU A 271 -18.40 24.63 -9.55
N SER A 272 -17.82 25.11 -8.44
CA SER A 272 -16.73 26.11 -8.49
C SER A 272 -15.48 25.60 -9.23
N PHE A 273 -15.23 24.28 -9.20
CA PHE A 273 -14.12 23.66 -9.94
C PHE A 273 -14.31 23.67 -11.46
N LEU A 274 -15.54 23.94 -11.91
CA LEU A 274 -15.93 24.06 -13.32
C LEU A 274 -16.15 25.53 -13.73
N GLY A 275 -15.65 26.48 -12.92
CA GLY A 275 -15.86 27.92 -13.13
C GLY A 275 -17.29 28.39 -12.86
N GLY A 276 -18.08 27.59 -12.14
CA GLY A 276 -19.44 27.92 -11.71
C GLY A 276 -19.52 28.47 -10.28
N GLY A 277 -20.75 28.49 -9.74
CA GLY A 277 -21.01 28.95 -8.38
C GLY A 277 -22.45 28.66 -7.94
N GLY A 278 -22.77 29.06 -6.72
CA GLY A 278 -24.09 28.87 -6.13
C GLY A 278 -24.06 28.80 -4.60
N HIS A 279 -25.12 28.27 -4.02
CA HIS A 279 -25.26 28.01 -2.59
C HIS A 279 -25.18 26.50 -2.29
N LYS A 280 -25.21 26.10 -1.02
CA LYS A 280 -25.04 24.69 -0.62
C LYS A 280 -25.96 23.71 -1.35
N ARG A 281 -27.24 24.07 -1.53
CA ARG A 281 -28.26 23.17 -2.13
C ARG A 281 -28.42 23.31 -3.64
N ALA A 282 -27.74 24.27 -4.27
CA ALA A 282 -28.12 24.76 -5.59
C ALA A 282 -26.97 25.51 -6.28
N GLY A 283 -26.68 25.20 -7.54
CA GLY A 283 -25.67 25.94 -8.29
C GLY A 283 -25.68 25.65 -9.79
N SER A 284 -24.87 26.41 -10.52
CA SER A 284 -24.70 26.25 -11.97
C SER A 284 -23.28 26.56 -12.42
N ALA A 285 -22.83 25.93 -13.51
CA ALA A 285 -21.56 26.21 -14.18
C ALA A 285 -21.74 26.24 -15.71
N THR A 286 -20.81 26.91 -16.41
CA THR A 286 -20.74 26.89 -17.88
C THR A 286 -19.34 26.49 -18.30
N VAL A 287 -19.22 25.39 -19.03
CA VAL A 287 -17.95 24.84 -19.50
C VAL A 287 -17.84 25.05 -21.01
N LYS A 288 -16.68 25.53 -21.47
CA LYS A 288 -16.35 25.70 -22.89
C LYS A 288 -15.19 24.78 -23.25
N GLY A 289 -15.18 24.25 -24.47
CA GLY A 289 -14.06 23.46 -25.01
C GLY A 289 -14.07 21.96 -24.69
N LEU A 290 -15.05 21.47 -23.92
CA LEU A 290 -15.29 20.04 -23.70
C LEU A 290 -16.60 19.61 -24.39
N THR A 291 -16.67 18.36 -24.82
CA THR A 291 -17.93 17.72 -25.25
C THR A 291 -18.83 17.42 -24.04
N GLY A 292 -20.12 17.16 -24.30
CA GLY A 292 -21.08 16.79 -23.24
C GLY A 292 -20.62 15.58 -22.42
N ASN A 293 -20.11 14.54 -23.08
CA ASN A 293 -19.58 13.34 -22.43
C ASN A 293 -18.30 13.61 -21.63
N GLU A 294 -17.36 14.40 -22.16
CA GLU A 294 -16.16 14.78 -21.39
C GLU A 294 -16.53 15.61 -20.16
N THR A 295 -17.58 16.43 -20.27
CA THR A 295 -18.05 17.27 -19.17
C THR A 295 -18.73 16.44 -18.07
N ILE A 296 -19.54 15.44 -18.43
CA ILE A 296 -20.20 14.59 -17.42
C ILE A 296 -19.17 13.70 -16.70
N GLU A 297 -18.16 13.18 -17.40
CA GLU A 297 -17.08 12.38 -16.80
C GLU A 297 -16.16 13.22 -15.90
N TYR A 298 -15.85 14.45 -16.32
CA TYR A 298 -15.08 15.37 -15.50
C TYR A 298 -15.84 15.80 -14.24
N LEU A 299 -17.15 16.06 -14.36
CA LEU A 299 -18.03 16.35 -13.23
C LEU A 299 -18.12 15.16 -12.25
N HIS A 300 -18.27 13.94 -12.75
CA HIS A 300 -18.25 12.72 -11.94
C HIS A 300 -16.93 12.62 -11.14
N THR A 301 -15.79 12.84 -11.81
CA THR A 301 -14.46 12.83 -11.18
C THR A 301 -14.34 13.87 -10.07
N ILE A 302 -14.90 15.08 -10.25
CA ILE A 302 -14.89 16.13 -9.22
C ILE A 302 -15.73 15.71 -8.00
N ILE A 303 -16.93 15.17 -8.24
CA ILE A 303 -17.85 14.70 -7.19
C ILE A 303 -17.20 13.57 -6.38
N ASP A 304 -16.63 12.57 -7.07
CA ASP A 304 -15.90 11.46 -6.45
C ASP A 304 -14.70 11.97 -5.64
N ASN A 305 -13.94 12.92 -6.16
CA ASN A 305 -12.77 13.46 -5.46
C ASN A 305 -13.16 14.28 -4.22
N ILE A 306 -14.23 15.05 -4.27
CA ILE A 306 -14.64 15.93 -3.15
C ILE A 306 -15.31 15.11 -2.05
N LEU A 307 -16.18 14.18 -2.41
CA LEU A 307 -16.89 13.36 -1.44
C LEU A 307 -15.99 12.20 -0.96
N GLY A 308 -15.34 11.44 -1.85
CA GLY A 308 -14.52 10.27 -1.50
C GLY A 308 -13.33 10.54 -0.56
N LYS A 309 -12.79 11.77 -0.52
CA LYS A 309 -11.56 12.09 0.24
C LYS A 309 -11.73 12.32 1.76
N ASN A 310 -12.95 12.39 2.28
CA ASN A 310 -13.23 12.72 3.69
C ASN A 310 -13.69 11.55 4.58
N GLN A 311 -13.70 10.31 4.09
CA GLN A 311 -14.09 9.17 4.91
C GLN A 311 -13.09 8.88 6.04
N LYS A 312 -13.60 8.50 7.22
CA LYS A 312 -12.83 7.98 8.35
C LYS A 312 -12.90 6.46 8.41
N VAL A 313 -11.87 5.83 8.97
CA VAL A 313 -11.79 4.38 9.17
C VAL A 313 -13.01 3.82 9.95
N GLU A 314 -13.54 4.58 10.93
CA GLU A 314 -14.70 4.17 11.73
C GLU A 314 -15.99 3.95 10.92
N ASN A 315 -16.09 4.54 9.72
CA ASN A 315 -17.27 4.46 8.88
C ASN A 315 -17.30 3.21 8.00
N ILE A 316 -16.16 2.54 7.82
CA ILE A 316 -16.04 1.34 6.96
C ILE A 316 -15.62 0.08 7.72
N MET A 317 -15.36 0.20 9.03
CA MET A 317 -14.91 -0.93 9.84
C MET A 317 -16.04 -1.86 10.26
N HIS A 318 -15.76 -3.16 10.23
CA HIS A 318 -16.60 -4.17 10.85
C HIS A 318 -16.37 -4.18 12.35
N LYS A 319 -17.42 -3.86 13.12
CA LYS A 319 -17.38 -3.81 14.60
C LYS A 319 -17.54 -5.19 15.25
N ASN A 320 -18.12 -6.16 14.54
CA ASN A 320 -18.25 -7.54 15.02
C ASN A 320 -16.93 -8.28 14.85
N ILE A 321 -16.07 -8.16 15.85
CA ILE A 321 -14.74 -8.77 15.89
C ILE A 321 -14.73 -9.99 16.82
N CYS A 322 -14.14 -11.09 16.35
CA CYS A 322 -13.76 -12.18 17.23
C CYS A 322 -12.56 -11.73 18.07
N VAL A 323 -12.68 -11.73 19.39
CA VAL A 323 -11.59 -11.38 20.31
C VAL A 323 -11.33 -12.56 21.23
N VAL A 324 -10.07 -12.97 21.35
CA VAL A 324 -9.64 -14.12 22.17
C VAL A 324 -8.52 -13.69 23.11
N SER A 325 -8.51 -14.24 24.33
CA SER A 325 -7.41 -14.02 25.26
C SER A 325 -6.12 -14.65 24.73
N LYS A 326 -4.98 -14.02 25.01
CA LYS A 326 -3.65 -14.53 24.67
C LYS A 326 -3.40 -15.97 25.14
N ASP A 327 -4.01 -16.36 26.26
CA ASP A 327 -3.80 -17.65 26.92
C ASP A 327 -4.79 -18.73 26.43
N THR A 328 -5.72 -18.39 25.53
CA THR A 328 -6.69 -19.35 24.93
C THR A 328 -5.94 -20.40 24.14
N LYS A 329 -6.22 -21.70 24.31
CA LYS A 329 -5.56 -22.75 23.54
C LYS A 329 -6.13 -22.84 22.12
N ILE A 330 -5.32 -23.31 21.18
CA ILE A 330 -5.74 -23.49 19.78
C ILE A 330 -6.90 -24.49 19.67
N ILE A 331 -6.93 -25.54 20.49
CA ILE A 331 -8.01 -26.53 20.50
C ILE A 331 -9.39 -25.89 20.76
N ASP A 332 -9.44 -24.88 21.63
CA ASP A 332 -10.67 -24.18 22.01
C ASP A 332 -11.21 -23.31 20.85
N LEU A 333 -10.36 -23.02 19.86
CA LEU A 333 -10.70 -22.25 18.67
C LEU A 333 -11.11 -23.12 17.47
N LYS A 334 -11.19 -24.45 17.63
CA LYS A 334 -11.45 -25.41 16.53
C LYS A 334 -12.71 -25.09 15.72
N ASN A 335 -13.75 -24.63 16.39
CA ASN A 335 -15.07 -24.38 15.80
C ASN A 335 -15.36 -22.90 15.53
N ILE A 336 -14.31 -22.07 15.44
CA ILE A 336 -14.49 -20.65 15.21
C ILE A 336 -15.17 -20.42 13.85
N LYS A 337 -16.28 -19.68 13.85
CA LYS A 337 -17.06 -19.39 12.64
C LYS A 337 -16.55 -18.16 11.88
N THR A 338 -15.59 -17.44 12.46
CA THR A 338 -15.03 -16.22 11.89
C THR A 338 -13.67 -16.52 11.27
N PRO A 339 -13.35 -15.95 10.09
CA PRO A 339 -12.10 -16.23 9.40
C PRO A 339 -10.86 -15.70 10.15
N ILE A 340 -11.05 -14.75 11.07
CA ILE A 340 -10.00 -14.08 11.85
C ILE A 340 -10.46 -13.84 13.28
N CYS A 341 -9.52 -13.95 14.22
CA CYS A 341 -9.67 -13.49 15.59
C CYS A 341 -8.52 -12.58 16.01
N ILE A 342 -8.85 -11.56 16.81
CA ILE A 342 -7.91 -10.65 17.43
C ILE A 342 -7.50 -11.22 18.78
N VAL A 343 -6.20 -11.28 19.02
CA VAL A 343 -5.63 -11.75 20.28
C VAL A 343 -5.35 -10.55 21.18
N VAL A 344 -5.82 -10.60 22.43
CA VAL A 344 -5.64 -9.52 23.42
C VAL A 344 -4.98 -9.99 24.70
N ASP A 345 -4.35 -9.07 25.43
CA ASP A 345 -3.87 -9.33 26.79
C ASP A 345 -5.02 -9.32 27.81
N LYS A 346 -4.67 -9.58 29.08
CA LYS A 346 -5.60 -9.55 30.22
C LYS A 346 -6.30 -8.19 30.45
N ASN A 347 -5.78 -7.10 29.90
CA ASN A 347 -6.35 -5.76 29.98
C ASN A 347 -7.14 -5.37 28.70
N GLY A 348 -7.27 -6.30 27.75
CA GLY A 348 -7.93 -6.09 26.46
C GLY A 348 -7.07 -5.35 25.43
N LYS A 349 -5.76 -5.21 25.63
CA LYS A 349 -4.86 -4.59 24.65
C LYS A 349 -4.56 -5.52 23.50
N PHE A 350 -4.53 -4.97 22.29
CA PHE A 350 -4.20 -5.71 21.07
C PHE A 350 -2.79 -6.31 21.12
N LEU A 351 -2.68 -7.60 20.81
CA LEU A 351 -1.41 -8.32 20.71
C LEU A 351 -1.15 -8.90 19.30
N GLY A 352 -2.20 -9.11 18.50
CA GLY A 352 -2.06 -9.63 17.15
C GLY A 352 -3.36 -10.19 16.58
N ILE A 353 -3.29 -10.82 15.41
CA ILE A 353 -4.41 -11.59 14.82
C ILE A 353 -4.01 -13.03 14.51
N ILE A 354 -4.99 -13.93 14.58
CA ILE A 354 -4.88 -15.32 14.15
C ILE A 354 -5.96 -15.61 13.10
N PHE A 355 -5.61 -16.36 12.06
CA PHE A 355 -6.54 -16.75 11.00
C PHE A 355 -7.10 -18.16 11.25
N GLU A 356 -8.34 -18.41 10.87
CA GLU A 356 -9.02 -19.71 10.96
C GLU A 356 -8.21 -20.83 10.29
N LYS A 357 -7.63 -20.57 9.11
CA LYS A 357 -6.78 -21.53 8.39
C LYS A 357 -5.58 -21.98 9.21
N ASN A 358 -5.02 -21.08 10.03
CA ASN A 358 -3.86 -21.32 10.87
C ASN A 358 -4.24 -22.15 12.11
N ILE A 359 -5.44 -21.90 12.66
CA ILE A 359 -6.03 -22.72 13.73
C ILE A 359 -6.27 -24.16 13.24
N LYS A 360 -6.98 -24.32 12.13
CA LYS A 360 -7.27 -25.65 11.54
C LYS A 360 -6.00 -26.43 11.23
N TYR A 361 -4.97 -25.75 10.72
CA TYR A 361 -3.68 -26.36 10.45
C TYR A 361 -2.95 -26.75 11.73
N ALA A 362 -2.88 -25.86 12.73
CA ALA A 362 -2.23 -26.17 13.99
C ALA A 362 -2.83 -27.42 14.65
N ILE A 363 -4.16 -27.58 14.59
CA ILE A 363 -4.85 -28.80 15.05
C ILE A 363 -4.44 -30.01 14.22
N LYS A 364 -4.45 -29.92 12.89
CA LYS A 364 -4.03 -31.01 12.00
C LYS A 364 -2.60 -31.52 12.30
N HIS A 365 -1.75 -30.67 12.83
CA HIS A 365 -0.34 -30.95 13.09
C HIS A 365 0.00 -31.12 14.58
N ASN A 366 -0.98 -31.48 15.42
CA ASN A 366 -0.80 -31.76 16.86
C ASN A 366 -0.25 -30.57 17.68
N LEU A 367 -0.47 -29.33 17.23
CA LEU A 367 -0.07 -28.09 17.91
C LEU A 367 -1.23 -27.44 18.69
N GLU A 368 -2.24 -28.24 19.02
CA GLU A 368 -3.52 -27.79 19.59
C GLU A 368 -3.44 -27.31 21.05
N ASN A 369 -2.37 -27.67 21.76
CA ASN A 369 -2.10 -27.24 23.13
C ASN A 369 -1.40 -25.87 23.23
N LEU A 370 -0.89 -25.35 22.12
CA LEU A 370 -0.29 -24.01 22.08
C LEU A 370 -1.37 -22.93 22.20
N THR A 371 -0.95 -21.72 22.56
CA THR A 371 -1.88 -20.60 22.79
C THR A 371 -2.18 -19.83 21.51
N ALA A 372 -3.30 -19.11 21.50
CA ALA A 372 -3.68 -18.19 20.44
C ALA A 372 -2.59 -17.13 20.21
N PHE A 373 -1.92 -16.68 21.28
CA PHE A 373 -0.81 -15.77 21.17
C PHE A 373 0.34 -16.38 20.37
N ASP A 374 0.71 -17.64 20.59
CA ASP A 374 1.84 -18.29 19.92
C ASP A 374 1.74 -18.23 18.38
N PHE A 375 0.53 -18.34 17.85
CA PHE A 375 0.21 -18.24 16.41
C PHE A 375 -0.24 -16.85 15.95
N ALA A 376 -0.40 -15.89 16.87
CA ALA A 376 -0.80 -14.54 16.52
C ALA A 376 0.31 -13.82 15.74
N ILE A 377 -0.05 -13.22 14.60
CA ILE A 377 0.81 -12.26 13.91
C ILE A 377 0.67 -10.93 14.63
N SER A 378 1.76 -10.39 15.15
CA SER A 378 1.78 -9.13 15.90
C SER A 378 2.32 -7.95 15.07
N ASP A 379 3.10 -8.23 14.03
CA ASP A 379 3.68 -7.24 13.12
C ASP A 379 2.69 -6.88 12.02
N ILE A 380 1.62 -6.18 12.41
CA ILE A 380 0.45 -5.87 11.59
C ILE A 380 0.26 -4.36 11.60
N TYR A 381 -0.01 -3.79 10.43
CA TYR A 381 -0.41 -2.40 10.34
C TYR A 381 -1.79 -2.24 10.96
N THR A 382 -1.91 -1.34 11.94
CA THR A 382 -3.17 -1.06 12.64
C THR A 382 -3.63 0.35 12.33
N LEU A 383 -4.93 0.57 12.37
CA LEU A 383 -5.56 1.84 12.05
C LEU A 383 -6.24 2.42 13.29
N SER A 384 -6.42 3.74 13.31
CA SER A 384 -7.24 4.42 14.31
C SER A 384 -8.64 4.71 13.73
N PRO A 385 -9.73 4.60 14.51
CA PRO A 385 -11.09 4.93 14.05
C PRO A 385 -11.19 6.33 13.42
N LYS A 386 -10.42 7.28 13.95
CA LYS A 386 -10.47 8.70 13.53
C LYS A 386 -9.58 9.03 12.34
N GLN A 387 -8.72 8.10 11.88
CA GLN A 387 -7.85 8.34 10.73
C GLN A 387 -8.69 8.52 9.47
N LYS A 388 -8.27 9.46 8.60
CA LYS A 388 -8.89 9.64 7.29
C LYS A 388 -8.34 8.63 6.30
N ILE A 389 -9.21 8.08 5.46
CA ILE A 389 -8.84 7.05 4.47
C ILE A 389 -7.86 7.61 3.42
N SER A 390 -8.01 8.88 3.04
CA SER A 390 -7.11 9.59 2.12
C SER A 390 -5.68 9.75 2.64
N GLU A 391 -5.48 9.80 3.97
CA GLU A 391 -4.15 9.92 4.58
C GLU A 391 -3.40 8.58 4.61
N ILE A 392 -4.13 7.46 4.58
CA ILE A 392 -3.59 6.10 4.72
C ILE A 392 -3.49 5.34 3.39
N GLU A 393 -4.02 5.89 2.29
CA GLU A 393 -4.01 5.30 0.94
C GLU A 393 -2.61 4.80 0.52
N LYS A 394 -1.62 5.70 0.50
CA LYS A 394 -0.24 5.35 0.08
C LYS A 394 0.39 4.29 0.98
N GLN A 395 0.06 4.31 2.27
CA GLN A 395 0.58 3.37 3.26
C GLN A 395 -0.06 1.99 3.10
N ILE A 396 -1.37 1.92 2.88
CA ILE A 396 -2.11 0.67 2.69
C ILE A 396 -1.77 0.00 1.36
N LEU A 397 -1.63 0.76 0.28
CA LEU A 397 -1.17 0.23 -1.01
C LEU A 397 0.24 -0.36 -0.91
N ALA A 398 1.10 0.19 -0.04
CA ALA A 398 2.46 -0.29 0.17
C ALA A 398 2.56 -1.60 0.98
N VAL A 399 1.54 -1.96 1.77
CA VAL A 399 1.55 -3.16 2.65
C VAL A 399 0.80 -4.33 1.99
N SER A 400 1.32 -5.56 2.11
CA SER A 400 0.68 -6.78 1.54
C SER A 400 -0.49 -7.33 2.38
N GLN A 401 -0.73 -6.73 3.54
CA GLN A 401 -1.76 -7.12 4.48
C GLN A 401 -3.15 -6.86 3.91
N GLU A 402 -4.04 -7.86 4.01
CA GLU A 402 -5.41 -7.77 3.50
C GLU A 402 -6.41 -7.27 4.54
N ILE A 403 -6.12 -7.39 5.83
CA ILE A 403 -7.07 -7.02 6.91
C ILE A 403 -6.34 -6.23 7.99
N PHE A 404 -6.92 -5.09 8.38
CA PHE A 404 -6.36 -4.10 9.28
C PHE A 404 -7.18 -4.03 10.58
N PRO A 405 -6.60 -4.41 11.73
CA PRO A 405 -7.21 -4.16 13.03
C PRO A 405 -7.30 -2.66 13.29
N VAL A 406 -8.48 -2.22 13.73
CA VAL A 406 -8.74 -0.84 14.13
C VAL A 406 -8.67 -0.76 15.65
N LEU A 407 -7.80 0.10 16.15
CA LEU A 407 -7.52 0.25 17.58
C LEU A 407 -7.91 1.63 18.08
N ASP A 408 -8.71 1.68 19.15
CA ASP A 408 -8.88 2.89 19.96
C ASP A 408 -8.13 2.71 21.28
N ARG A 409 -7.20 3.63 21.59
CA ARG A 409 -6.36 3.58 22.80
C ARG A 409 -5.75 2.17 23.06
N GLN A 410 -5.19 1.54 22.02
CA GLN A 410 -4.60 0.18 22.02
C GLN A 410 -5.58 -1.00 22.19
N LYS A 411 -6.90 -0.75 22.28
CA LYS A 411 -7.92 -1.80 22.34
C LYS A 411 -8.56 -1.98 20.97
N PRO A 412 -8.80 -3.22 20.52
CA PRO A 412 -9.43 -3.46 19.24
C PRO A 412 -10.92 -3.07 19.29
N VAL A 413 -11.35 -2.26 18.32
CA VAL A 413 -12.73 -1.78 18.17
C VAL A 413 -13.36 -2.16 16.84
N GLY A 414 -12.56 -2.68 15.90
CA GLY A 414 -13.04 -3.17 14.62
C GLY A 414 -11.94 -3.78 13.76
N ILE A 415 -12.32 -4.29 12.60
CA ILE A 415 -11.42 -4.68 11.51
C ILE A 415 -11.89 -4.05 10.20
N VAL A 416 -10.96 -3.76 9.30
CA VAL A 416 -11.27 -3.27 7.95
C VAL A 416 -10.48 -4.09 6.95
N SER A 417 -11.10 -4.56 5.86
CA SER A 417 -10.34 -5.20 4.79
C SER A 417 -9.71 -4.17 3.85
N LYS A 418 -8.62 -4.53 3.19
CA LYS A 418 -7.97 -3.71 2.16
C LYS A 418 -8.95 -3.38 1.02
N ILE A 419 -9.84 -4.31 0.72
CA ILE A 419 -10.90 -4.12 -0.28
C ILE A 419 -11.87 -3.04 0.19
N ASP A 420 -12.28 -3.02 1.45
CA ASP A 420 -13.18 -1.98 1.98
C ASP A 420 -12.53 -0.59 1.91
N ILE A 421 -11.22 -0.51 2.17
CA ILE A 421 -10.46 0.75 2.07
C ILE A 421 -10.33 1.18 0.60
N ILE A 422 -10.04 0.26 -0.32
CA ILE A 422 -9.94 0.55 -1.75
C ILE A 422 -11.30 0.96 -2.33
N LYS A 423 -12.39 0.27 -1.95
CA LYS A 423 -13.76 0.63 -2.31
C LYS A 423 -14.14 2.01 -1.77
N ALA A 424 -13.70 2.35 -0.56
CA ALA A 424 -13.88 3.67 0.02
C ALA A 424 -13.07 4.77 -0.69
N LEU A 425 -11.95 4.43 -1.34
CA LEU A 425 -11.09 5.35 -2.09
C LEU A 425 -11.51 5.52 -3.56
N HIS A 426 -12.09 4.47 -4.15
CA HIS A 426 -12.42 4.40 -5.58
C HIS A 426 -13.88 3.95 -5.72
N SER A 427 -14.79 4.93 -5.69
CA SER A 427 -16.23 4.77 -5.82
C SER A 427 -16.66 4.41 -7.26
N SER A 428 -16.22 3.27 -7.80
CA SER A 428 -16.81 2.67 -9.00
C SER A 428 -16.59 1.16 -9.12
N GLU A 429 -17.70 0.45 -9.36
CA GLU A 429 -17.86 -0.94 -9.83
C GLU A 429 -16.86 -2.00 -9.33
N PHE A 430 -17.15 -2.58 -8.17
CA PHE A 430 -16.65 -3.91 -7.80
C PHE A 430 -17.84 -4.88 -7.69
N ASP A 431 -18.06 -5.64 -8.76
CA ASP A 431 -19.09 -6.68 -8.89
C ASP A 431 -18.86 -7.78 -7.83
N SER A 432 -19.55 -7.67 -6.69
CA SER A 432 -19.23 -8.42 -5.46
C SER A 432 -19.54 -9.91 -5.56
N GLU A 433 -20.35 -10.36 -6.51
CA GLU A 433 -20.72 -11.78 -6.63
C GLU A 433 -19.78 -12.58 -7.54
N LYS A 434 -19.04 -11.92 -8.45
CA LYS A 434 -18.02 -12.62 -9.27
C LYS A 434 -16.66 -12.72 -8.58
N GLU A 435 -16.34 -11.83 -7.63
CA GLU A 435 -14.99 -11.78 -7.05
C GLU A 435 -14.80 -12.44 -5.68
N VAL A 436 -15.86 -12.88 -5.00
CA VAL A 436 -15.69 -13.75 -3.80
C VAL A 436 -15.04 -15.09 -4.19
N PHE A 437 -15.17 -15.52 -5.45
CA PHE A 437 -14.41 -16.65 -6.02
C PHE A 437 -13.03 -16.27 -6.61
N ILE A 438 -12.75 -14.98 -6.86
CA ILE A 438 -11.49 -14.48 -7.48
C ILE A 438 -10.47 -13.98 -6.43
N SER A 439 -10.93 -13.60 -5.24
CA SER A 439 -10.10 -13.03 -4.15
C SER A 439 -9.06 -13.99 -3.55
N ARG A 440 -9.14 -15.31 -3.83
CA ARG A 440 -8.02 -16.23 -3.51
C ARG A 440 -6.87 -16.18 -4.53
N ARG A 441 -7.01 -15.50 -5.68
CA ARG A 441 -6.06 -15.63 -6.81
C ARG A 441 -5.24 -14.40 -7.17
N ARG A 442 -5.69 -13.15 -7.01
CA ARG A 442 -4.92 -11.99 -7.53
C ARG A 442 -4.21 -11.17 -6.45
N ILE A 443 -3.02 -11.62 -6.03
CA ILE A 443 -2.01 -10.68 -5.53
C ILE A 443 -1.35 -10.17 -6.79
N ILE A 444 -1.58 -8.90 -7.13
CA ILE A 444 -0.91 -8.25 -8.26
C ILE A 444 0.52 -7.93 -7.78
N PRO A 445 1.57 -8.37 -8.49
CA PRO A 445 2.94 -8.09 -8.08
C PRO A 445 3.24 -6.60 -8.22
N LYS A 446 4.09 -6.07 -7.35
CA LYS A 446 4.73 -4.78 -7.58
C LYS A 446 5.77 -4.95 -8.68
N HIS A 447 5.77 -4.01 -9.63
CA HIS A 447 6.69 -4.01 -10.76
C HIS A 447 7.78 -2.96 -10.54
N TYR A 448 9.02 -3.33 -10.83
CA TYR A 448 10.16 -2.42 -10.78
C TYR A 448 11.03 -2.62 -12.01
N ASP A 449 11.43 -1.53 -12.67
CA ASP A 449 12.34 -1.60 -13.81
C ASP A 449 13.77 -1.84 -13.33
N PHE A 450 14.32 -3.00 -13.67
CA PHE A 450 15.66 -3.44 -13.30
C PHE A 450 16.60 -3.57 -14.50
N ARG A 451 16.21 -3.14 -15.70
CA ARG A 451 17.04 -3.27 -16.93
C ARG A 451 18.44 -2.70 -16.74
N LYS A 452 18.54 -1.45 -16.29
CA LYS A 452 19.84 -0.79 -16.02
C LYS A 452 20.66 -1.49 -14.94
N LYS A 453 20.00 -2.09 -13.94
CA LYS A 453 20.69 -2.84 -12.88
C LYS A 453 21.25 -4.15 -13.39
N LEU A 454 20.51 -4.85 -14.26
CA LEU A 454 20.98 -6.07 -14.91
C LEU A 454 22.21 -5.75 -15.79
N GLU A 455 22.14 -4.73 -16.63
CA GLU A 455 23.25 -4.31 -17.51
C GLU A 455 24.51 -3.89 -16.74
N LYS A 456 24.35 -3.38 -15.51
CA LYS A 456 25.48 -3.04 -14.64
C LYS A 456 26.05 -4.26 -13.92
N PHE A 457 25.19 -5.21 -13.57
CA PHE A 457 25.57 -6.38 -12.76
C PHE A 457 26.17 -7.51 -13.60
N PHE A 458 25.57 -7.78 -14.76
CA PHE A 458 26.04 -8.80 -15.68
C PHE A 458 26.87 -8.18 -16.81
N ASP A 459 27.81 -8.95 -17.33
CA ASP A 459 28.49 -8.58 -18.56
C ASP A 459 27.51 -8.62 -19.76
N LYS A 460 27.89 -7.95 -20.86
CA LYS A 460 27.07 -7.91 -22.09
C LYS A 460 26.75 -9.31 -22.62
N LYS A 461 27.63 -10.28 -22.38
CA LYS A 461 27.48 -11.65 -22.84
C LYS A 461 26.30 -12.34 -22.15
N ILE A 462 26.23 -12.28 -20.82
CA ILE A 462 25.13 -12.88 -20.05
C ILE A 462 23.81 -12.18 -20.37
N ILE A 463 23.81 -10.85 -20.51
CA ILE A 463 22.59 -10.12 -20.93
C ILE A 463 22.08 -10.62 -22.28
N ASN A 464 22.96 -10.82 -23.26
CA ASN A 464 22.57 -11.36 -24.57
C ASN A 464 22.03 -12.81 -24.46
N ILE A 465 22.66 -13.65 -23.63
CA ILE A 465 22.19 -15.02 -23.36
C ILE A 465 20.76 -14.99 -22.79
N LEU A 466 20.50 -14.15 -21.78
CA LEU A 466 19.18 -14.01 -21.15
C LEU A 466 18.15 -13.44 -22.12
N SER A 467 18.52 -12.46 -22.94
CA SER A 467 17.64 -11.87 -23.96
C SER A 467 17.24 -12.90 -25.02
N ASN A 468 18.21 -13.66 -25.55
CA ASN A 468 17.96 -14.72 -26.53
C ASN A 468 17.05 -15.82 -25.95
N LEU A 469 17.28 -16.18 -24.69
CA LEU A 469 16.41 -17.12 -23.98
C LEU A 469 14.98 -16.58 -23.84
N GLY A 470 14.84 -15.29 -23.53
CA GLY A 470 13.58 -14.56 -23.46
C GLY A 470 12.77 -14.56 -24.76
N GLU A 471 13.44 -14.34 -25.88
CA GLU A 471 12.84 -14.43 -27.21
C GLU A 471 12.36 -15.85 -27.53
N LEU A 472 13.18 -16.86 -27.20
CA LEU A 472 12.81 -18.25 -27.40
C LEU A 472 11.61 -18.66 -26.54
N ALA A 473 11.58 -18.22 -25.28
CA ALA A 473 10.44 -18.44 -24.38
C ALA A 473 9.15 -17.87 -24.99
N LYS A 474 9.21 -16.63 -25.50
CA LYS A 474 8.08 -15.98 -26.20
C LYS A 474 7.64 -16.78 -27.43
N LYS A 475 8.57 -17.21 -28.28
CA LYS A 475 8.28 -18.03 -29.49
C LYS A 475 7.58 -19.35 -29.13
N LEU A 476 7.89 -19.92 -27.96
CA LEU A 476 7.29 -21.15 -27.46
C LEU A 476 6.01 -20.93 -26.64
N ASN A 477 5.47 -19.71 -26.58
CA ASN A 477 4.33 -19.32 -25.75
C ASN A 477 4.52 -19.66 -24.26
N MET A 478 5.73 -19.42 -23.75
CA MET A 478 6.10 -19.62 -22.35
C MET A 478 6.58 -18.30 -21.74
N ARG A 479 6.54 -18.23 -20.41
CA ARG A 479 7.15 -17.12 -19.65
C ARG A 479 8.33 -17.63 -18.88
N ALA A 480 9.45 -16.89 -18.92
CA ALA A 480 10.68 -17.25 -18.24
C ALA A 480 11.09 -16.13 -17.28
N TYR A 481 11.50 -16.53 -16.08
CA TYR A 481 11.81 -15.61 -14.99
C TYR A 481 13.14 -16.00 -14.35
N LEU A 482 14.05 -15.04 -14.23
CA LEU A 482 15.22 -15.15 -13.37
C LEU A 482 14.76 -15.06 -11.91
N VAL A 483 15.09 -16.04 -11.08
CA VAL A 483 14.61 -16.15 -9.69
C VAL A 483 15.74 -16.51 -8.74
N GLY A 484 15.44 -16.63 -7.44
CA GLY A 484 16.38 -17.22 -6.48
C GLY A 484 17.40 -16.23 -5.92
N GLY A 485 18.55 -16.76 -5.50
CA GLY A 485 19.57 -15.99 -4.79
C GLY A 485 20.15 -14.85 -5.64
N ILE A 486 20.23 -15.06 -6.95
CA ILE A 486 20.81 -14.08 -7.88
C ILE A 486 20.01 -12.78 -7.94
N VAL A 487 18.67 -12.82 -7.89
CA VAL A 487 17.83 -11.61 -7.90
C VAL A 487 18.06 -10.78 -6.63
N ARG A 488 18.14 -11.45 -5.48
CA ARG A 488 18.50 -10.81 -4.20
C ARG A 488 19.90 -10.20 -4.27
N ASP A 489 20.87 -10.93 -4.82
CA ASP A 489 22.27 -10.51 -4.83
C ASP A 489 22.52 -9.37 -5.83
N ILE A 490 21.76 -9.29 -6.94
CA ILE A 490 21.68 -8.10 -7.82
C ILE A 490 21.24 -6.86 -7.03
N ILE A 491 20.22 -6.99 -6.17
CA ILE A 491 19.72 -5.87 -5.37
C ILE A 491 20.74 -5.42 -4.32
N LEU A 492 21.48 -6.38 -3.76
CA LEU A 492 22.52 -6.14 -2.75
C LEU A 492 23.89 -5.78 -3.36
N ASN A 493 24.02 -5.72 -4.69
CA ASN A 493 25.27 -5.54 -5.42
C ASN A 493 26.37 -6.53 -4.99
N ARG A 494 26.04 -7.83 -4.90
CA ARG A 494 26.97 -8.90 -4.55
C ARG A 494 27.19 -9.82 -5.74
N GLU A 495 28.43 -10.15 -6.06
CA GLU A 495 28.75 -11.07 -7.15
C GLU A 495 28.05 -12.43 -6.97
N ASN A 496 27.33 -12.85 -8.01
CA ASN A 496 26.66 -14.14 -8.07
C ASN A 496 26.40 -14.50 -9.54
N LEU A 497 26.84 -15.68 -9.97
CA LEU A 497 26.67 -16.21 -11.32
C LEU A 497 25.81 -17.49 -11.36
N ASP A 498 25.03 -17.74 -10.32
CA ASP A 498 24.11 -18.87 -10.21
C ASP A 498 22.76 -18.52 -10.86
N ILE A 499 22.63 -18.81 -12.16
CA ILE A 499 21.48 -18.42 -12.96
C ILE A 499 20.36 -19.47 -12.84
N ASP A 500 19.37 -19.16 -12.01
CA ASP A 500 18.14 -19.93 -11.84
C ASP A 500 16.99 -19.35 -12.66
N ILE A 501 16.43 -20.16 -13.58
CA ILE A 501 15.30 -19.80 -14.43
C ILE A 501 14.07 -20.63 -14.07
N ILE A 502 12.98 -19.95 -13.70
CA ILE A 502 11.65 -20.55 -13.61
C ILE A 502 10.87 -20.29 -14.88
N VAL A 503 10.18 -21.33 -15.35
CA VAL A 503 9.34 -21.26 -16.55
C VAL A 503 7.89 -21.58 -16.20
N GLU A 504 6.98 -20.66 -16.50
CA GLU A 504 5.54 -20.98 -16.59
C GLU A 504 5.28 -21.62 -17.95
N GLY A 505 5.38 -22.95 -17.98
CA GLY A 505 5.38 -23.73 -19.21
C GLY A 505 6.14 -25.04 -19.02
N ASN A 506 6.80 -25.54 -20.07
CA ASN A 506 7.65 -26.73 -19.99
C ASN A 506 9.12 -26.30 -20.00
N ALA A 507 9.72 -26.23 -18.82
CA ALA A 507 11.11 -25.78 -18.66
C ALA A 507 12.11 -26.68 -19.40
N ILE A 508 11.87 -28.00 -19.40
CA ILE A 508 12.73 -28.97 -20.08
C ILE A 508 12.71 -28.74 -21.59
N LYS A 509 11.54 -28.47 -22.18
CA LYS A 509 11.40 -28.15 -23.60
C LYS A 509 12.15 -26.86 -23.94
N LEU A 510 11.96 -25.79 -23.14
CA LEU A 510 12.66 -24.53 -23.34
C LEU A 510 14.18 -24.71 -23.26
N ALA A 511 14.67 -25.38 -22.22
CA ALA A 511 16.10 -25.66 -22.01
C ALA A 511 16.72 -26.49 -23.14
N LYS A 512 16.01 -27.51 -23.63
CA LYS A 512 16.48 -28.35 -24.75
C LYS A 512 16.59 -27.56 -26.05
N GLU A 513 15.58 -26.78 -26.41
CA GLU A 513 15.60 -25.93 -27.60
C GLU A 513 16.66 -24.83 -27.49
N PHE A 514 16.81 -24.23 -26.30
CA PHE A 514 17.82 -23.21 -26.03
C PHE A 514 19.24 -23.77 -26.20
N ALA A 515 19.51 -24.96 -25.65
CA ALA A 515 20.79 -25.62 -25.80
C ALA A 515 21.08 -26.01 -27.26
N LYS A 516 20.06 -26.51 -27.97
CA LYS A 516 20.18 -26.88 -29.39
C LYS A 516 20.51 -25.69 -30.28
N GLN A 517 19.81 -24.56 -30.11
CA GLN A 517 20.03 -23.34 -30.92
C GLN A 517 21.43 -22.74 -30.74
N ASN A 518 22.01 -22.88 -29.56
CA ASN A 518 23.30 -22.27 -29.21
C ASN A 518 24.47 -23.27 -29.16
N ASN A 519 24.21 -24.55 -29.48
CA ASN A 519 25.18 -25.66 -29.37
C ASN A 519 25.81 -25.73 -27.96
N TYR A 520 24.96 -25.76 -26.94
CA TYR A 520 25.31 -25.94 -25.52
C TYR A 520 25.00 -27.35 -25.04
N SER A 521 25.61 -27.74 -23.92
CA SER A 521 25.31 -29.01 -23.26
C SER A 521 24.00 -28.93 -22.48
N PHE A 522 23.24 -30.03 -22.46
CA PHE A 522 21.92 -30.12 -21.84
C PHE A 522 21.81 -31.41 -21.03
N HIS A 523 21.33 -31.30 -19.80
CA HIS A 523 21.06 -32.41 -18.91
C HIS A 523 19.66 -32.28 -18.32
N LYS A 524 18.91 -33.39 -18.27
CA LYS A 524 17.51 -33.44 -17.82
C LYS A 524 17.40 -34.23 -16.53
N PHE A 525 16.57 -33.76 -15.61
CA PHE A 525 16.23 -34.45 -14.37
C PHE A 525 14.71 -34.60 -14.26
N ASP A 526 14.20 -35.77 -14.67
CA ASP A 526 12.77 -36.03 -14.79
C ASP A 526 12.01 -35.96 -13.46
N GLU A 527 12.60 -36.48 -12.39
CA GLU A 527 11.98 -36.58 -11.06
C GLU A 527 11.58 -35.21 -10.48
N PHE A 528 12.28 -34.14 -10.87
CA PHE A 528 12.09 -32.80 -10.32
C PHE A 528 11.51 -31.80 -11.32
N LEU A 529 11.24 -32.22 -12.56
CA LEU A 529 10.85 -31.36 -13.68
C LEU A 529 11.85 -30.22 -13.94
N THR A 530 13.15 -30.53 -13.79
CA THR A 530 14.25 -29.57 -13.97
C THR A 530 15.19 -30.00 -15.09
N ALA A 531 15.94 -29.04 -15.60
CA ALA A 531 17.01 -29.26 -16.56
C ALA A 531 18.16 -28.30 -16.29
N ASN A 532 19.36 -28.67 -16.71
CA ASN A 532 20.52 -27.81 -16.70
C ASN A 532 21.03 -27.59 -18.13
N VAL A 533 21.43 -26.36 -18.43
CA VAL A 533 22.19 -26.02 -19.64
C VAL A 533 23.54 -25.46 -19.21
N LYS A 534 24.62 -25.96 -19.82
CA LYS A 534 25.97 -25.42 -19.60
C LYS A 534 26.57 -24.91 -20.92
N THR A 535 26.94 -23.64 -20.92
CA THR A 535 27.53 -22.95 -22.06
C THR A 535 28.95 -23.44 -22.34
N LYS A 536 29.50 -23.08 -23.51
CA LYS A 536 30.86 -23.50 -23.91
C LYS A 536 31.96 -22.97 -22.98
N ASP A 537 31.76 -21.80 -22.40
CA ASP A 537 32.65 -21.16 -21.43
C ASP A 537 32.39 -21.60 -19.98
N GLY A 538 31.45 -22.54 -19.77
CA GLY A 538 31.25 -23.18 -18.48
C GLY A 538 30.18 -22.54 -17.59
N LEU A 539 29.50 -21.47 -18.02
CA LEU A 539 28.35 -20.90 -17.31
C LEU A 539 27.23 -21.94 -17.23
N LYS A 540 26.70 -22.12 -16.02
CA LYS A 540 25.63 -23.07 -15.70
C LYS A 540 24.31 -22.31 -15.53
N ILE A 541 23.27 -22.76 -16.23
CA ILE A 541 21.92 -22.20 -16.14
C ILE A 541 20.95 -23.33 -15.77
N ASP A 542 20.31 -23.19 -14.61
CA ASP A 542 19.36 -24.16 -14.09
C ASP A 542 17.92 -23.75 -14.43
N PHE A 543 17.15 -24.68 -14.98
CA PHE A 543 15.78 -24.48 -15.44
C PHE A 543 14.82 -25.32 -14.60
N ALA A 544 13.76 -24.70 -14.10
CA ALA A 544 12.70 -25.38 -13.36
C ALA A 544 11.31 -24.98 -13.88
N THR A 545 10.41 -25.96 -13.97
CA THR A 545 9.00 -25.67 -14.24
C THR A 545 8.34 -25.11 -12.97
N ALA A 546 7.61 -24.00 -13.09
CA ALA A 546 6.86 -23.42 -11.97
C ALA A 546 5.92 -24.46 -11.35
N ARG A 547 6.05 -24.66 -10.03
CA ARG A 547 5.36 -25.73 -9.32
C ARG A 547 4.87 -25.34 -7.93
N LYS A 548 3.80 -26.00 -7.50
CA LYS A 548 3.29 -25.97 -6.14
C LYS A 548 3.76 -27.21 -5.39
N GLU A 549 4.16 -27.01 -4.13
CA GLU A 549 4.59 -28.08 -3.23
C GLU A 549 3.49 -28.35 -2.19
N ILE A 550 3.26 -29.63 -1.91
CA ILE A 550 2.34 -30.08 -0.86
C ILE A 550 3.12 -31.03 0.06
N TYR A 551 3.13 -30.69 1.35
CA TYR A 551 3.77 -31.48 2.41
C TYR A 551 2.72 -32.33 3.13
N GLU A 552 2.97 -33.63 3.26
CA GLU A 552 2.02 -34.55 3.91
C GLU A 552 2.09 -34.46 5.43
N TYR A 553 3.30 -34.32 5.97
CA TYR A 553 3.61 -34.15 7.39
C TYR A 553 4.86 -33.26 7.57
N PRO A 554 5.09 -32.70 8.77
CA PRO A 554 6.24 -31.83 9.04
C PRO A 554 7.58 -32.48 8.70
N GLY A 555 8.41 -31.83 7.89
CA GLY A 555 9.73 -32.34 7.48
C GLY A 555 9.73 -33.35 6.32
N ALA A 556 8.57 -33.72 5.77
CA ALA A 556 8.49 -34.60 4.60
C ALA A 556 9.11 -33.97 3.33
N TYR A 557 9.53 -34.82 2.38
CA TYR A 557 9.81 -34.36 1.02
C TYR A 557 8.50 -33.92 0.33
N PRO A 558 8.48 -32.79 -0.41
CA PRO A 558 7.25 -32.28 -1.00
C PRO A 558 6.83 -33.05 -2.26
N LYS A 559 5.51 -33.19 -2.47
CA LYS A 559 4.94 -33.59 -3.78
C LYS A 559 4.72 -32.36 -4.67
N VAL A 560 5.02 -32.47 -5.96
CA VAL A 560 5.01 -31.34 -6.91
C VAL A 560 3.85 -31.38 -7.91
N LYS A 561 3.28 -30.22 -8.25
CA LYS A 561 2.29 -30.03 -9.34
C LYS A 561 2.60 -28.75 -10.11
N LYS A 562 2.30 -28.70 -11.43
CA LYS A 562 2.43 -27.47 -12.24
C LYS A 562 1.61 -26.33 -11.63
N ALA A 563 2.18 -25.13 -11.60
CA ALA A 563 1.57 -23.97 -10.95
C ALA A 563 1.96 -22.64 -11.64
N SER A 564 1.34 -21.56 -11.17
CA SER A 564 1.76 -20.19 -11.54
C SER A 564 3.08 -19.80 -10.86
N LEU A 565 3.78 -18.80 -11.40
CA LEU A 565 4.98 -18.21 -10.80
C LEU A 565 4.70 -17.78 -9.36
N LYS A 566 3.56 -17.11 -9.11
CA LYS A 566 3.17 -16.66 -7.77
C LYS A 566 3.10 -17.82 -6.78
N GLU A 567 2.51 -18.95 -7.18
CA GLU A 567 2.41 -20.14 -6.32
C GLU A 567 3.78 -20.80 -6.10
N ASP A 568 4.66 -20.78 -7.09
CA ASP A 568 6.05 -21.24 -6.93
C ASP A 568 6.85 -20.34 -5.99
N LEU A 569 6.68 -19.02 -6.10
CA LEU A 569 7.34 -18.08 -5.20
C LEU A 569 6.79 -18.21 -3.77
N PHE A 570 5.50 -18.50 -3.60
CA PHE A 570 4.87 -18.63 -2.27
C PHE A 570 5.36 -19.84 -1.45
N ARG A 571 5.81 -20.91 -2.10
CA ARG A 571 6.35 -22.09 -1.39
C ARG A 571 7.80 -21.92 -0.91
N ARG A 572 8.46 -20.81 -1.22
CA ARG A 572 9.85 -20.54 -0.83
C ARG A 572 9.98 -20.21 0.66
N ASP A 573 11.20 -20.05 1.12
CA ASP A 573 11.52 -19.90 2.54
C ASP A 573 11.23 -18.48 3.07
N PHE A 574 11.77 -17.45 2.42
CA PHE A 574 11.73 -16.06 2.87
C PHE A 574 11.38 -15.09 1.75
N THR A 575 10.72 -13.99 2.08
CA THR A 575 10.32 -12.90 1.15
C THR A 575 11.48 -12.41 0.28
N ILE A 576 12.68 -12.27 0.86
CA ILE A 576 13.87 -11.82 0.13
C ILE A 576 14.31 -12.78 -0.99
N ASN A 577 13.86 -14.04 -0.94
CA ASN A 577 14.16 -15.08 -1.93
C ASN A 577 12.97 -15.35 -2.86
N THR A 578 11.91 -14.52 -2.81
CA THR A 578 10.72 -14.64 -3.69
C THR A 578 10.67 -13.60 -4.80
N LEU A 579 11.76 -12.86 -5.02
CA LEU A 579 11.83 -11.89 -6.10
C LEU A 579 12.12 -12.60 -7.42
N ALA A 580 11.47 -12.14 -8.48
CA ALA A 580 11.62 -12.66 -9.81
C ALA A 580 11.86 -11.50 -10.79
N ILE A 581 12.70 -11.69 -11.79
CA ILE A 581 12.88 -10.75 -12.89
C ILE A 581 12.40 -11.45 -14.15
N ASP A 582 11.44 -10.84 -14.82
CA ASP A 582 10.96 -11.31 -16.11
C ASP A 582 12.04 -11.12 -17.16
N ILE A 583 12.39 -12.21 -17.84
CA ILE A 583 13.35 -12.20 -18.94
C ILE A 583 12.66 -12.46 -20.28
N THR A 584 11.34 -12.60 -20.32
CA THR A 584 10.58 -12.74 -21.57
C THR A 584 10.68 -11.44 -22.38
N ALA A 585 10.82 -11.53 -23.70
CA ALA A 585 11.19 -10.40 -24.55
C ALA A 585 10.29 -9.14 -24.44
N ASP A 586 8.99 -9.30 -24.17
CA ASP A 586 8.04 -8.19 -23.99
C ASP A 586 8.20 -7.45 -22.65
N ASN A 587 8.76 -8.10 -21.62
CA ASN A 587 8.87 -7.59 -20.26
C ASN A 587 10.29 -7.71 -19.70
N PHE A 588 11.30 -7.79 -20.56
CA PHE A 588 12.68 -8.04 -20.17
C PHE A 588 13.16 -7.02 -19.13
N GLY A 589 13.63 -7.52 -17.99
CA GLY A 589 14.17 -6.73 -16.90
C GLY A 589 13.13 -6.13 -15.96
N ILE A 590 11.85 -6.49 -16.07
CA ILE A 590 10.83 -6.11 -15.10
C ILE A 590 10.88 -7.06 -13.90
N MET A 591 11.20 -6.53 -12.72
CA MET A 591 11.18 -7.28 -11.47
C MET A 591 9.77 -7.33 -10.88
N LEU A 592 9.32 -8.53 -10.53
CA LEU A 592 8.06 -8.86 -9.89
C LEU A 592 8.27 -9.15 -8.39
N ASP A 593 7.55 -8.43 -7.54
CA ASP A 593 7.52 -8.64 -6.09
C ASP A 593 6.08 -8.85 -5.59
N TYR A 594 5.73 -10.09 -5.28
CA TYR A 594 4.42 -10.46 -4.72
C TYR A 594 4.35 -10.34 -3.19
N PHE A 595 5.49 -10.39 -2.49
CA PHE A 595 5.54 -10.64 -1.04
C PHE A 595 6.36 -9.60 -0.27
N ASN A 596 6.62 -8.43 -0.88
CA ASN A 596 7.41 -7.34 -0.32
C ASN A 596 8.89 -7.71 -0.03
N GLY A 597 9.45 -8.64 -0.78
CA GLY A 597 10.86 -9.03 -0.65
C GLY A 597 11.82 -7.87 -0.88
N TYR A 598 11.48 -6.94 -1.78
CA TYR A 598 12.33 -5.77 -2.05
C TYR A 598 12.35 -4.79 -0.88
N LYS A 599 11.22 -4.64 -0.19
CA LYS A 599 11.12 -3.82 1.03
C LYS A 599 11.91 -4.48 2.16
N ASP A 600 11.73 -5.78 2.40
CA ASP A 600 12.45 -6.51 3.44
C ASP A 600 13.98 -6.49 3.19
N LEU A 601 14.43 -6.50 1.93
CA LEU A 601 15.85 -6.30 1.59
C LEU A 601 16.37 -4.91 2.00
N LYS A 602 15.59 -3.85 1.73
CA LYS A 602 15.95 -2.49 2.15
C LYS A 602 15.97 -2.31 3.66
N GLU A 603 15.01 -2.94 4.36
CA GLU A 603 14.88 -2.88 5.82
C GLU A 603 15.81 -3.87 6.54
N LYS A 604 16.55 -4.70 5.79
CA LYS A 604 17.46 -5.75 6.31
C LYS A 604 16.74 -6.74 7.22
N VAL A 605 15.62 -7.29 6.75
CA VAL A 605 14.75 -8.21 7.50
C VAL A 605 14.64 -9.58 6.83
N ILE A 606 14.75 -10.66 7.61
CA ILE A 606 14.40 -12.03 7.22
C ILE A 606 12.95 -12.31 7.65
N ARG A 607 12.06 -12.56 6.67
CA ARG A 607 10.62 -12.76 6.90
C ARG A 607 10.11 -14.01 6.17
N ILE A 608 9.40 -14.88 6.88
CA ILE A 608 8.72 -16.05 6.28
C ILE A 608 7.44 -15.64 5.55
N LEU A 609 7.01 -16.46 4.58
CA LEU A 609 5.84 -16.18 3.74
C LEU A 609 4.50 -16.52 4.41
N HIS A 610 4.50 -17.49 5.32
CA HIS A 610 3.32 -17.89 6.08
C HIS A 610 3.73 -18.54 7.41
N GLN A 611 2.82 -18.56 8.38
CA GLN A 611 3.13 -18.99 9.75
C GLN A 611 3.58 -20.46 9.87
N LEU A 612 3.25 -21.27 8.86
CA LEU A 612 3.51 -22.71 8.85
C LEU A 612 4.88 -23.05 8.24
N SER A 613 5.64 -22.04 7.80
CA SER A 613 6.90 -22.21 7.07
C SER A 613 7.89 -23.14 7.78
N PHE A 614 8.10 -22.96 9.09
CA PHE A 614 9.01 -23.82 9.87
C PHE A 614 8.43 -25.20 10.22
N ILE A 615 7.11 -25.37 10.15
CA ILE A 615 6.45 -26.67 10.37
C ILE A 615 6.54 -27.50 9.09
N GLU A 616 6.25 -26.89 7.94
CA GLU A 616 6.35 -27.54 6.64
C GLU A 616 7.80 -27.98 6.34
N ASP A 617 8.76 -27.09 6.58
CA ASP A 617 10.18 -27.39 6.38
C ASP A 617 11.04 -26.84 7.53
N PRO A 618 11.32 -27.67 8.57
CA PRO A 618 12.10 -27.24 9.72
C PRO A 618 13.54 -26.82 9.38
N ILE A 619 14.08 -27.23 8.23
CA ILE A 619 15.40 -26.78 7.75
C ILE A 619 15.44 -25.24 7.60
N ARG A 620 14.28 -24.61 7.37
CA ARG A 620 14.17 -23.14 7.31
C ARG A 620 14.62 -22.45 8.60
N ILE A 621 14.62 -23.14 9.75
CA ILE A 621 15.16 -22.61 11.01
C ILE A 621 16.65 -22.31 10.88
N LEU A 622 17.43 -23.28 10.36
CA LEU A 622 18.86 -23.13 10.10
C LEU A 622 19.11 -22.09 9.00
N ARG A 623 18.30 -22.11 7.95
CA ARG A 623 18.39 -21.11 6.86
C ARG A 623 18.14 -19.69 7.35
N ALA A 624 17.19 -19.49 8.26
CA ALA A 624 16.84 -18.17 8.80
C ALA A 624 18.03 -17.55 9.52
N VAL A 625 18.69 -18.31 10.40
CA VAL A 625 19.88 -17.83 11.12
C VAL A 625 21.09 -17.68 10.21
N ARG A 626 21.27 -18.60 9.24
CA ARG A 626 22.34 -18.48 8.22
C ARG A 626 22.20 -17.21 7.40
N PHE A 627 21.01 -16.94 6.84
CA PHE A 627 20.79 -15.72 6.05
C PHE A 627 20.83 -14.45 6.91
N ALA A 628 20.31 -14.49 8.15
CA ALA A 628 20.41 -13.38 9.08
C ALA A 628 21.88 -13.01 9.37
N GLY A 629 22.73 -14.00 9.69
CA GLY A 629 24.15 -13.76 9.93
C GLY A 629 24.91 -13.35 8.66
N ARG A 630 24.76 -14.11 7.56
CA ARG A 630 25.40 -13.85 6.26
C ARG A 630 25.20 -12.41 5.77
N PHE A 631 23.97 -11.89 5.87
CA PHE A 631 23.62 -10.56 5.36
C PHE A 631 23.61 -9.46 6.43
N ASN A 632 23.86 -9.79 7.69
CA ASN A 632 23.67 -8.88 8.83
C ASN A 632 22.22 -8.38 8.98
N PHE A 633 21.25 -9.25 8.70
CA PHE A 633 19.84 -8.92 8.75
C PHE A 633 19.23 -9.31 10.09
N LYS A 634 18.17 -8.61 10.49
CA LYS A 634 17.36 -8.96 11.65
C LYS A 634 16.30 -9.98 11.24
N ILE A 635 15.96 -10.90 12.13
CA ILE A 635 14.79 -11.76 11.93
C ILE A 635 13.55 -10.96 12.32
N GLY A 636 12.55 -10.90 11.44
CA GLY A 636 11.32 -10.14 11.72
C GLY A 636 10.57 -10.68 12.94
N LYS A 637 9.88 -9.84 13.70
CA LYS A 637 9.29 -10.19 15.02
C LYS A 637 8.44 -11.47 15.00
N THR A 638 7.50 -11.56 14.05
CA THR A 638 6.64 -12.75 13.91
C THR A 638 7.45 -13.98 13.51
N THR A 639 8.40 -13.84 12.59
CA THR A 639 9.31 -14.92 12.19
C THR A 639 10.14 -15.41 13.36
N GLU A 640 10.68 -14.50 14.17
CA GLU A 640 11.49 -14.81 15.34
C GLU A 640 10.67 -15.58 16.39
N LYS A 641 9.43 -15.16 16.62
CA LYS A 641 8.50 -15.85 17.52
C LYS A 641 8.23 -17.28 17.06
N LEU A 642 7.87 -17.47 15.80
CA LEU A 642 7.60 -18.79 15.23
C LEU A 642 8.85 -19.67 15.17
N LEU A 643 10.02 -19.07 14.95
CA LEU A 643 11.30 -19.77 15.03
C LEU A 643 11.54 -20.30 16.44
N LYS A 644 11.35 -19.47 17.48
CA LYS A 644 11.49 -19.89 18.89
C LYS A 644 10.54 -21.03 19.23
N ILE A 645 9.27 -20.92 18.86
CA ILE A 645 8.27 -21.99 19.05
C ILE A 645 8.71 -23.27 18.35
N ALA A 646 9.15 -23.18 17.09
CA ALA A 646 9.60 -24.35 16.33
C ALA A 646 10.84 -25.03 16.95
N VAL A 647 11.75 -24.24 17.52
CA VAL A 647 12.91 -24.76 18.27
C VAL A 647 12.46 -25.39 19.59
N ASP A 648 11.61 -24.73 20.38
CA ASP A 648 11.13 -25.27 21.66
C ASP A 648 10.34 -26.58 21.47
N GLN A 649 9.60 -26.69 20.37
CA GLN A 649 8.90 -27.93 19.94
C GLN A 649 9.82 -28.96 19.29
N LYS A 650 11.14 -28.72 19.24
CA LYS A 650 12.16 -29.61 18.68
C LYS A 650 11.87 -30.04 17.23
N LEU A 651 11.27 -29.18 16.42
CA LEU A 651 10.89 -29.51 15.02
C LEU A 651 12.10 -29.88 14.15
N LEU A 652 13.31 -29.42 14.48
CA LEU A 652 14.53 -29.86 13.79
C LEU A 652 14.78 -31.37 13.92
N ASN A 653 14.29 -32.04 14.98
CA ASN A 653 14.50 -33.47 15.18
C ASN A 653 13.69 -34.34 14.20
N VAL A 654 12.60 -33.81 13.63
CA VAL A 654 11.80 -34.52 12.64
C VAL A 654 12.24 -34.23 11.20
N ALA A 655 13.19 -33.31 11.01
CA ALA A 655 13.72 -33.01 9.68
C ALA A 655 14.73 -34.08 9.22
N PRO A 656 14.79 -34.41 7.92
CA PRO A 656 15.76 -35.35 7.38
C PRO A 656 17.20 -34.93 7.71
N THR A 657 17.96 -35.80 8.38
CA THR A 657 19.30 -35.45 8.89
C THR A 657 20.29 -35.11 7.78
N GLY A 658 20.16 -35.69 6.58
CA GLY A 658 20.95 -35.31 5.41
C GLY A 658 20.72 -33.85 4.96
N ARG A 659 19.50 -33.32 5.11
CA ARG A 659 19.22 -31.90 4.82
C ARG A 659 19.79 -30.97 5.90
N ILE A 660 19.82 -31.44 7.15
CA ILE A 660 20.49 -30.73 8.26
C ILE A 660 21.99 -30.66 7.99
N ASN A 661 22.61 -31.79 7.62
CA ASN A 661 24.03 -31.86 7.24
C ASN A 661 24.37 -30.84 6.15
N LEU A 662 23.59 -30.81 5.06
CA LEU A 662 23.81 -29.89 3.95
C LEU A 662 23.75 -28.43 4.41
N GLU A 663 22.72 -28.08 5.20
CA GLU A 663 22.54 -26.70 5.67
C GLU A 663 23.61 -26.29 6.71
N LEU A 664 24.09 -27.22 7.54
CA LEU A 664 25.22 -27.00 8.46
C LEU A 664 26.55 -26.85 7.69
N ASN A 665 26.79 -27.68 6.68
CA ASN A 665 27.94 -27.55 5.79
C ASN A 665 27.97 -26.17 5.11
N LEU A 666 26.83 -25.70 4.60
CA LEU A 666 26.72 -24.34 4.06
C LEU A 666 27.01 -23.30 5.15
N THR A 667 26.46 -23.47 6.35
CA THR A 667 26.62 -22.55 7.48
C THR A 667 28.07 -22.38 7.90
N PHE A 668 28.82 -23.47 8.09
CA PHE A 668 30.21 -23.42 8.54
C PHE A 668 31.18 -22.88 7.49
N ASN A 669 30.75 -22.82 6.22
CA ASN A 669 31.51 -22.22 5.13
C ASN A 669 31.11 -20.76 4.83
N GLU A 670 30.17 -20.16 5.57
CA GLU A 670 29.86 -18.73 5.41
C GLU A 670 30.96 -17.86 6.03
N ALA A 671 31.31 -16.74 5.38
CA ALA A 671 32.32 -15.80 5.88
C ALA A 671 32.01 -15.23 7.28
N ARG A 672 30.72 -15.19 7.65
CA ARG A 672 30.20 -14.71 8.94
C ARG A 672 29.70 -15.84 9.83
N VAL A 673 30.40 -16.98 9.80
CA VAL A 673 30.05 -18.19 10.55
C VAL A 673 29.91 -17.94 12.04
N ILE A 674 30.75 -17.10 12.64
CA ILE A 674 30.71 -16.82 14.09
C ILE A 674 29.40 -16.14 14.48
N GLU A 675 28.99 -15.13 13.72
CA GLU A 675 27.71 -14.46 13.93
C GLU A 675 26.52 -15.42 13.76
N ILE A 676 26.62 -16.38 12.83
CA ILE A 676 25.59 -17.40 12.64
C ILE A 676 25.56 -18.37 13.83
N ILE A 677 26.71 -18.81 14.34
CA ILE A 677 26.80 -19.66 15.54
C ILE A 677 26.19 -18.94 16.75
N HIS A 678 26.47 -17.65 16.95
CA HIS A 678 25.84 -16.86 18.01
C HIS A 678 24.33 -16.76 17.86
N LEU A 679 23.81 -16.62 16.63
CA LEU A 679 22.37 -16.67 16.39
C LEU A 679 21.79 -18.06 16.68
N MET A 680 22.49 -19.13 16.32
CA MET A 680 22.10 -20.50 16.64
C MET A 680 22.03 -20.72 18.16
N ASP A 681 22.99 -20.19 18.92
CA ASP A 681 23.00 -20.24 20.37
C ASP A 681 21.86 -19.41 20.99
N LYS A 682 21.72 -18.14 20.56
CA LYS A 682 20.67 -17.22 21.00
C LYS A 682 19.27 -17.84 20.89
N TYR A 683 19.02 -18.57 19.80
CA TYR A 683 17.73 -19.22 19.56
C TYR A 683 17.68 -20.67 20.04
N LYS A 684 18.64 -21.15 20.85
CA LYS A 684 18.71 -22.52 21.39
C LYS A 684 18.77 -23.63 20.33
N ILE A 685 19.16 -23.30 19.10
CA ILE A 685 19.30 -24.28 18.01
C ILE A 685 20.44 -25.25 18.32
N LEU A 686 21.59 -24.75 18.83
CA LEU A 686 22.72 -25.60 19.20
C LEU A 686 22.34 -26.63 20.28
N HIS A 687 21.53 -26.22 21.26
CA HIS A 687 21.03 -27.09 22.32
C HIS A 687 20.12 -28.21 21.81
N ASN A 688 19.40 -27.97 20.71
CA ASN A 688 18.58 -29.00 20.05
C ASN A 688 19.41 -29.96 19.18
N LEU A 689 20.44 -29.45 18.51
CA LEU A 689 21.32 -30.25 17.67
C LEU A 689 22.28 -31.10 18.52
N PHE A 690 22.80 -30.54 19.61
CA PHE A 690 23.83 -31.14 20.44
C PHE A 690 23.30 -31.34 21.88
N PRO A 691 23.13 -32.59 22.33
CA PRO A 691 22.69 -32.88 23.70
C PRO A 691 23.64 -32.27 24.74
N ASN A 692 23.09 -31.68 25.80
CA ASN A 692 23.84 -31.10 26.93
C ASN A 692 24.90 -30.05 26.53
N PHE A 693 24.75 -29.43 25.35
CA PHE A 693 25.69 -28.43 24.87
C PHE A 693 25.43 -27.06 25.50
N PHE A 694 26.51 -26.35 25.83
CA PHE A 694 26.51 -24.94 26.21
C PHE A 694 27.64 -24.20 25.49
N LEU A 695 27.37 -22.98 25.01
CA LEU A 695 28.36 -22.11 24.38
C LEU A 695 28.95 -21.15 25.43
N SER A 696 30.01 -21.59 26.11
CA SER A 696 30.75 -20.77 27.08
C SER A 696 31.52 -19.63 26.41
N GLU A 697 31.88 -18.59 27.18
CA GLU A 697 32.74 -17.49 26.69
C GLU A 697 34.08 -18.01 26.17
N GLU A 698 34.69 -19.00 26.84
CA GLU A 698 35.90 -19.69 26.35
C GLU A 698 35.72 -20.27 24.94
N LYS A 699 34.58 -20.92 24.66
CA LYS A 699 34.30 -21.44 23.31
C LYS A 699 34.11 -20.32 22.30
N LYS A 700 33.51 -19.20 22.68
CA LYS A 700 33.33 -18.04 21.79
C LYS A 700 34.67 -17.42 21.43
N GLU A 701 35.56 -17.23 22.40
CA GLU A 701 36.93 -16.77 22.16
C GLU A 701 37.71 -17.74 21.27
N PHE A 702 37.57 -19.05 21.53
CA PHE A 702 38.22 -20.08 20.72
C PHE A 702 37.73 -20.07 19.27
N LEU A 703 36.42 -19.90 19.05
CA LEU A 703 35.83 -19.77 17.72
C LEU A 703 36.38 -18.54 16.95
N GLU A 704 36.53 -17.38 17.61
CA GLU A 704 37.11 -16.18 16.99
C GLU A 704 38.59 -16.36 16.64
N LYS A 705 39.38 -16.97 17.53
CA LYS A 705 40.78 -17.32 17.24
C LYS A 705 40.88 -18.27 16.05
N VAL A 706 40.02 -19.30 16.02
CA VAL A 706 39.96 -20.26 14.91
C VAL A 706 39.68 -19.58 13.59
N LYS A 707 38.71 -18.66 13.52
CA LYS A 707 38.41 -17.92 12.29
C LYS A 707 39.65 -17.19 11.76
N ASN A 708 40.37 -16.48 12.62
CA ASN A 708 41.57 -15.73 12.24
C ASN A 708 42.70 -16.66 11.79
N HIS A 709 42.91 -17.78 12.50
CA HIS A 709 43.95 -18.73 12.13
C HIS A 709 43.62 -19.53 10.88
N ILE A 710 42.35 -19.82 10.56
CA ILE A 710 41.98 -20.41 9.26
C ILE A 710 42.47 -19.50 8.14
N THR A 711 42.15 -18.20 8.17
CA THR A 711 42.60 -17.23 7.17
C THR A 711 44.13 -17.19 7.08
N MET A 712 44.82 -17.09 8.21
CA MET A 712 46.29 -17.12 8.23
C MET A 712 46.85 -18.40 7.61
N PHE A 713 46.26 -19.57 7.89
CA PHE A 713 46.76 -20.84 7.38
C PHE A 713 46.55 -20.96 5.86
N GLU A 714 45.39 -20.55 5.37
CA GLU A 714 45.08 -20.59 3.94
C GLU A 714 45.97 -19.61 3.14
N GLU A 715 46.29 -18.44 3.69
CA GLU A 715 47.16 -17.45 3.06
C GLU A 715 48.65 -17.86 3.11
N PHE A 716 49.13 -18.31 4.27
CA PHE A 716 50.56 -18.57 4.47
C PHE A 716 50.99 -19.95 3.97
N PHE A 717 50.21 -21.00 4.28
CA PHE A 717 50.56 -22.38 3.90
C PHE A 717 49.93 -22.82 2.58
N LEU A 718 49.09 -21.98 1.95
CA LEU A 718 48.38 -22.28 0.69
C LEU A 718 47.55 -23.57 0.75
N GLN A 719 47.08 -23.93 1.96
CA GLN A 719 46.31 -25.15 2.22
C GLN A 719 44.89 -24.78 2.63
N LYS A 720 43.90 -25.12 1.78
CA LYS A 720 42.49 -24.93 2.11
C LYS A 720 42.09 -25.75 3.34
N ILE A 721 41.42 -25.13 4.30
CA ILE A 721 40.96 -25.79 5.52
C ILE A 721 39.51 -26.26 5.35
N ASP A 722 39.20 -27.43 5.90
CA ASP A 722 37.83 -27.92 6.00
C ASP A 722 37.14 -27.24 7.19
N ASN A 723 36.49 -26.11 6.93
CA ASN A 723 35.83 -25.30 7.96
C ASN A 723 34.84 -26.09 8.83
N PRO A 724 33.92 -26.92 8.27
CA PRO A 724 33.08 -27.80 9.07
C PRO A 724 33.84 -28.64 10.09
N LYS A 725 34.97 -29.27 9.71
CA LYS A 725 35.79 -30.05 10.65
C LYS A 725 36.27 -29.23 11.84
N VAL A 726 36.81 -28.05 11.57
CA VAL A 726 37.38 -27.20 12.62
C VAL A 726 36.29 -26.66 13.53
N TYR A 727 35.25 -26.02 12.99
CA TYR A 727 34.19 -25.42 13.80
C TYR A 727 33.38 -26.44 14.60
N LEU A 728 33.04 -27.60 14.01
CA LEU A 728 32.35 -28.66 14.76
C LEU A 728 33.24 -29.25 15.86
N THR A 729 34.55 -29.38 15.63
CA THR A 729 35.48 -29.83 16.70
C THR A 729 35.48 -28.84 17.87
N VAL A 730 35.52 -27.53 17.61
CA VAL A 730 35.41 -26.49 18.66
C VAL A 730 34.08 -26.53 19.40
N LEU A 731 32.98 -26.87 18.73
CA LEU A 731 31.68 -26.99 19.41
C LEU A 731 31.64 -28.25 20.29
N LEU A 732 32.26 -29.34 19.86
CA LEU A 732 32.12 -30.66 20.50
C LEU A 732 33.21 -31.02 21.52
N TYR A 733 34.39 -30.36 21.55
CA TYR A 733 35.54 -30.86 22.33
C TYR A 733 35.35 -31.02 23.85
N HIS A 734 34.40 -30.30 24.46
CA HIS A 734 34.07 -30.45 25.89
C HIS A 734 32.95 -31.46 26.17
N LEU A 735 32.36 -32.07 25.14
CA LEU A 735 31.37 -33.13 25.32
C LEU A 735 32.08 -34.49 25.42
N PRO A 736 31.53 -35.46 26.16
CA PRO A 736 32.04 -36.83 26.17
C PRO A 736 32.20 -37.37 24.74
N LEU A 737 33.29 -38.11 24.49
CA LEU A 737 33.62 -38.62 23.15
C LEU A 737 32.48 -39.45 22.54
N GLU A 738 31.79 -40.24 23.36
CA GLU A 738 30.65 -41.06 22.96
C GLU A 738 29.48 -40.20 22.47
N VAL A 739 29.18 -39.10 23.18
CA VAL A 739 28.11 -38.15 22.82
C VAL A 739 28.48 -37.42 21.53
N SER A 740 29.73 -36.96 21.42
CA SER A 740 30.26 -36.32 20.21
C SER A 740 30.17 -37.24 19.00
N TYR A 741 30.55 -38.51 19.12
CA TYR A 741 30.43 -39.50 18.05
C TYR A 741 28.98 -39.73 17.63
N GLN A 742 28.04 -39.86 18.58
CA GLN A 742 26.62 -40.05 18.28
C GLN A 742 26.04 -38.85 17.51
N VAL A 743 26.40 -37.62 17.89
CA VAL A 743 26.00 -36.40 17.18
C VAL A 743 26.55 -36.40 15.75
N LEU A 744 27.86 -36.62 15.60
CA LEU A 744 28.50 -36.63 14.29
C LEU A 744 27.88 -37.69 13.38
N LYS A 745 27.66 -38.90 13.90
CA LYS A 745 26.97 -39.99 13.18
C LYS A 745 25.53 -39.63 12.80
N LYS A 746 24.76 -39.06 13.73
CA LYS A 746 23.35 -38.66 13.47
C LYS A 746 23.25 -37.70 12.27
N TYR A 747 24.20 -36.78 12.16
CA TYR A 747 24.22 -35.74 11.13
C TYR A 747 25.23 -36.01 10.01
N HIS A 748 25.72 -37.25 9.83
CA HIS A 748 26.61 -37.65 8.72
C HIS A 748 27.92 -36.85 8.63
N PHE A 749 28.56 -36.64 9.78
CA PHE A 749 29.84 -35.95 9.97
C PHE A 749 30.91 -36.84 10.63
N GLU A 750 30.84 -38.16 10.42
CA GLU A 750 31.74 -39.15 11.05
C GLU A 750 33.22 -38.89 10.73
N ASN A 751 33.51 -38.33 9.56
CA ASN A 751 34.86 -37.96 9.14
C ASN A 751 35.53 -36.89 10.04
N ILE A 752 34.74 -36.16 10.84
CA ILE A 752 35.24 -35.15 11.78
C ILE A 752 35.77 -35.81 13.06
N PHE A 753 35.26 -37.00 13.43
CA PHE A 753 35.57 -37.63 14.71
C PHE A 753 37.07 -37.88 14.89
N LYS A 754 37.77 -38.30 13.82
CA LYS A 754 39.23 -38.46 13.84
C LYS A 754 39.98 -37.17 14.18
N THR A 755 39.48 -36.02 13.71
CA THR A 755 40.09 -34.70 14.00
C THR A 755 39.89 -34.33 15.46
N LEU A 756 38.70 -34.61 16.00
CA LEU A 756 38.38 -34.40 17.41
C LEU A 756 39.25 -35.29 18.33
N GLU A 757 39.38 -36.58 18.04
CA GLU A 757 40.25 -37.50 18.78
C GLU A 757 41.71 -37.06 18.73
N GLU A 758 42.20 -36.72 17.54
CA GLU A 758 43.56 -36.25 17.34
C GLU A 758 43.82 -34.99 18.17
N PHE A 759 42.92 -34.00 18.12
CA PHE A 759 43.00 -32.77 18.92
C PHE A 759 43.02 -33.06 20.43
N LEU A 760 42.07 -33.82 20.95
CA LEU A 760 42.01 -34.14 22.38
C LEU A 760 43.25 -34.92 22.87
N SER A 761 43.81 -35.79 22.02
CA SER A 761 44.98 -36.61 22.38
C SER A 761 46.29 -35.82 22.51
N VAL A 762 46.36 -34.59 21.97
CA VAL A 762 47.59 -33.79 21.92
C VAL A 762 47.56 -32.55 22.81
N ILE A 763 46.39 -32.00 23.15
CA ILE A 763 46.27 -30.74 23.91
C ILE A 763 47.07 -30.80 25.21
N ASP A 764 46.85 -31.81 26.04
CA ASP A 764 47.54 -31.90 27.33
C ASP A 764 49.01 -32.30 27.19
N LYS A 765 49.35 -33.07 26.15
CA LYS A 765 50.75 -33.40 25.86
C LYS A 765 51.55 -32.14 25.52
N ILE A 766 51.00 -31.25 24.70
CA ILE A 766 51.66 -30.00 24.29
C ILE A 766 51.82 -29.06 25.49
N LYS A 767 50.85 -28.96 26.40
CA LYS A 767 50.96 -28.15 27.63
C LYS A 767 52.15 -28.54 28.50
N LEU A 768 52.53 -29.81 28.49
CA LEU A 768 53.61 -30.36 29.32
C LEU A 768 55.00 -30.15 28.72
N GLN A 769 55.11 -29.80 27.43
CA GLN A 769 56.40 -29.67 26.76
C GLN A 769 57.02 -28.30 26.98
N GLN A 770 58.33 -28.28 27.21
CA GLN A 770 59.09 -27.03 27.38
C GLN A 770 59.90 -26.70 26.13
N LYS A 771 60.40 -27.70 25.40
CA LYS A 771 61.26 -27.48 24.23
C LYS A 771 60.47 -27.42 22.90
N PRO A 772 60.87 -26.56 21.95
CA PRO A 772 60.31 -26.56 20.59
C PRO A 772 60.34 -27.92 19.88
N SER A 773 61.41 -28.72 20.04
CA SER A 773 61.55 -30.05 19.43
C SER A 773 60.52 -31.06 19.95
N GLU A 774 60.19 -31.01 21.24
CA GLU A 774 59.16 -31.85 21.86
C GLU A 774 57.77 -31.54 21.29
N ILE A 775 57.47 -30.25 21.10
CA ILE A 775 56.23 -29.80 20.44
C ILE A 775 56.22 -30.26 18.98
N TYR A 776 57.33 -30.12 18.27
CA TYR A 776 57.48 -30.57 16.88
C TYR A 776 57.15 -32.06 16.70
N GLU A 777 57.64 -32.93 17.59
CA GLU A 777 57.36 -34.37 17.53
C GLU A 777 55.87 -34.68 17.59
N ILE A 778 55.13 -33.91 18.39
CA ILE A 778 53.68 -34.06 18.52
C ILE A 778 52.98 -33.54 17.27
N ILE A 779 53.38 -32.37 16.75
CA ILE A 779 52.60 -31.67 15.70
C ILE A 779 52.94 -32.09 14.27
N LYS A 780 54.13 -32.65 14.00
CA LYS A 780 54.62 -32.91 12.63
C LYS A 780 53.66 -33.77 11.79
N ASN A 781 53.05 -34.78 12.43
CA ASN A 781 52.17 -35.75 11.78
C ASN A 781 50.67 -35.42 11.89
N LEU A 782 50.31 -34.30 12.53
CA LEU A 782 48.91 -33.94 12.71
C LEU A 782 48.28 -33.45 11.40
N SER A 783 46.98 -33.69 11.28
CA SER A 783 46.19 -33.08 10.20
C SER A 783 46.26 -31.55 10.25
N LYS A 784 46.09 -30.91 9.09
CA LYS A 784 46.09 -29.45 8.97
C LYS A 784 44.97 -28.81 9.80
N GLU A 785 43.81 -29.46 9.89
CA GLU A 785 42.69 -29.02 10.71
C GLU A 785 43.06 -29.04 12.20
N THR A 786 43.71 -30.11 12.68
CA THR A 786 44.19 -30.18 14.07
C THR A 786 45.27 -29.14 14.35
N LYS A 787 46.17 -28.87 13.40
CA LYS A 787 47.20 -27.81 13.52
C LYS A 787 46.56 -26.43 13.73
N VAL A 788 45.49 -26.12 13.00
CA VAL A 788 44.73 -24.86 13.20
C VAL A 788 44.08 -24.82 14.58
N LEU A 789 43.48 -25.94 15.02
CA LEU A 789 42.83 -26.06 16.33
C LEU A 789 43.81 -25.83 17.48
N ILE A 790 44.99 -26.49 17.48
CA ILE A 790 45.97 -26.33 18.55
C ILE A 790 46.51 -24.89 18.63
N VAL A 791 46.81 -24.26 17.48
CA VAL A 791 47.30 -22.88 17.43
C VAL A 791 46.26 -21.92 17.99
N SER A 792 44.98 -22.21 17.75
CA SER A 792 43.85 -21.39 18.19
C SER A 792 43.44 -21.63 19.65
N TYR A 793 43.75 -22.80 20.21
CA TYR A 793 43.35 -23.17 21.56
C TYR A 793 44.26 -22.55 22.63
N PHE A 794 45.57 -22.51 22.38
CA PHE A 794 46.54 -22.04 23.38
C PHE A 794 46.57 -20.52 23.55
N ASN A 795 47.29 -20.07 24.59
CA ASN A 795 47.58 -18.66 24.82
C ASN A 795 48.52 -18.10 23.73
N GLU A 796 48.67 -16.77 23.67
CA GLU A 796 49.44 -16.13 22.60
C GLU A 796 50.91 -16.58 22.53
N GLU A 797 51.55 -16.82 23.68
CA GLU A 797 52.95 -17.23 23.75
C GLU A 797 53.17 -18.60 23.10
N LEU A 798 52.40 -19.60 23.54
CA LEU A 798 52.51 -20.96 23.02
C LEU A 798 51.98 -21.05 21.58
N SER A 799 50.93 -20.28 21.25
CA SER A 799 50.42 -20.15 19.88
C SER A 799 51.50 -19.64 18.91
N LYS A 800 52.20 -18.54 19.26
CA LYS A 800 53.33 -18.01 18.46
C LYS A 800 54.43 -19.05 18.30
N LYS A 801 54.80 -19.74 19.38
CA LYS A 801 55.81 -20.81 19.35
C LYS A 801 55.43 -21.93 18.38
N ILE A 802 54.17 -22.39 18.39
CA ILE A 802 53.68 -23.42 17.48
C ILE A 802 53.69 -22.91 16.03
N ILE A 803 53.24 -21.67 15.79
CA ILE A 803 53.26 -21.05 14.46
C ILE A 803 54.69 -21.00 13.90
N ASP A 804 55.67 -20.58 14.72
CA ASP A 804 57.07 -20.51 14.29
C ASP A 804 57.65 -21.89 13.93
N ILE A 805 57.31 -22.93 14.70
CA ILE A 805 57.67 -24.31 14.37
C ILE A 805 57.05 -24.70 13.02
N LEU A 806 55.75 -24.46 12.82
CA LEU A 806 55.05 -24.80 11.58
C LEU A 806 55.64 -24.07 10.36
N LYS A 807 55.98 -22.79 10.49
CA LYS A 807 56.66 -22.03 9.43
C LYS A 807 58.01 -22.65 9.06
N LYS A 808 58.83 -23.03 10.06
CA LYS A 808 60.11 -23.70 9.82
C LYS A 808 59.96 -25.05 9.12
N ILE A 809 58.90 -25.80 9.40
CA ILE A 809 58.57 -27.05 8.70
C ILE A 809 58.24 -26.77 7.23
N GLU A 810 57.36 -25.82 6.95
CA GLU A 810 56.90 -25.51 5.59
C GLU A 810 58.00 -24.93 4.71
N GLU A 811 58.82 -24.02 5.28
CA GLU A 811 59.99 -23.45 4.61
C GLU A 811 61.02 -24.53 4.21
N LYS A 812 60.86 -25.78 4.69
CA LYS A 812 61.82 -26.88 4.52
C LYS A 812 63.25 -26.37 4.69
N LYS A 813 63.51 -25.60 5.76
CA LYS A 813 64.85 -25.17 6.14
C LYS A 813 65.66 -26.40 6.53
N LEU A 814 66.06 -27.16 5.52
CA LEU A 814 66.99 -28.26 5.58
C LEU A 814 68.36 -27.61 5.74
N ILE A 815 68.71 -27.36 6.98
CA ILE A 815 70.05 -26.90 7.35
C ILE A 815 71.09 -27.88 6.83
N ILE A 816 70.72 -29.17 6.80
CA ILE A 816 71.48 -30.24 6.19
C ILE A 816 70.60 -31.06 5.22
N SER A 817 71.16 -31.45 4.07
CA SER A 817 70.49 -32.29 3.07
C SER A 817 71.10 -33.68 3.02
N GLY A 818 70.40 -34.64 2.40
CA GLY A 818 70.97 -35.97 2.15
C GLY A 818 72.24 -35.94 1.27
N LYS A 819 72.42 -34.91 0.43
CA LYS A 819 73.67 -34.69 -0.32
C LYS A 819 74.81 -34.28 0.61
N ASP A 820 74.51 -33.44 1.60
CA ASP A 820 75.49 -33.04 2.62
C ASP A 820 75.91 -34.25 3.47
N LEU A 821 74.99 -35.14 3.86
CA LEU A 821 75.32 -36.37 4.59
C LEU A 821 76.26 -37.29 3.78
N LYS A 822 76.02 -37.45 2.47
CA LYS A 822 76.93 -38.20 1.59
C LYS A 822 78.33 -37.57 1.53
N SER A 823 78.40 -36.24 1.46
CA SER A 823 79.68 -35.51 1.43
C SER A 823 80.48 -35.63 2.73
N LEU A 824 79.82 -36.02 3.83
CA LEU A 824 80.45 -36.29 5.12
C LEU A 824 80.94 -37.74 5.28
N GLY A 825 80.70 -38.62 4.30
CA GLY A 825 81.16 -40.02 4.32
C GLY A 825 80.11 -41.05 4.71
N LEU A 826 78.87 -40.63 5.00
CA LEU A 826 77.76 -41.55 5.32
C LEU A 826 77.22 -42.23 4.05
N LYS A 827 77.03 -43.56 4.12
CA LYS A 827 76.39 -44.32 3.03
C LYS A 827 74.87 -44.11 3.04
N PRO A 828 74.23 -43.84 1.88
CA PRO A 828 72.78 -43.68 1.80
C PRO A 828 72.06 -44.90 2.39
N SER A 829 71.21 -44.64 3.39
CA SER A 829 70.45 -45.65 4.13
C SER A 829 69.13 -45.05 4.64
N SER A 830 68.23 -45.90 5.14
CA SER A 830 66.99 -45.47 5.80
C SER A 830 67.22 -44.51 6.97
N LYS A 831 68.40 -44.57 7.61
CA LYS A 831 68.81 -43.69 8.72
C LYS A 831 69.00 -42.23 8.32
N PHE A 832 69.08 -41.90 7.03
CA PHE A 832 69.26 -40.51 6.59
C PHE A 832 68.10 -39.60 7.03
N ALA A 833 66.87 -40.13 6.99
CA ALA A 833 65.71 -39.38 7.45
C ALA A 833 65.77 -39.11 8.96
N GLU A 834 66.20 -40.09 9.76
CA GLU A 834 66.37 -39.96 11.21
C GLU A 834 67.44 -38.93 11.58
N ILE A 835 68.57 -38.93 10.87
CA ILE A 835 69.65 -37.95 11.09
C ILE A 835 69.18 -36.54 10.75
N ILE A 836 68.49 -36.36 9.61
CA ILE A 836 67.96 -35.05 9.19
C ILE A 836 66.92 -34.55 10.21
N ASP A 837 66.02 -35.42 10.68
CA ASP A 837 65.01 -35.08 11.70
C ASP A 837 65.67 -34.71 13.04
N THR A 838 66.73 -35.41 13.45
CA THR A 838 67.47 -35.11 14.69
C THR A 838 68.18 -33.75 14.60
N VAL A 839 68.83 -33.45 13.47
CA VAL A 839 69.45 -32.13 13.23
C VAL A 839 68.38 -31.03 13.23
N PHE A 840 67.21 -31.29 12.65
CA PHE A 840 66.11 -30.33 12.65
C PHE A 840 65.58 -30.06 14.06
N LYS A 841 65.50 -31.06 14.94
CA LYS A 841 65.15 -30.88 16.36
C LYS A 841 66.14 -29.98 17.09
N ALA A 842 67.44 -30.25 16.94
CA ALA A 842 68.49 -29.44 17.56
C ALA A 842 68.45 -27.98 17.05
N TYR A 843 68.09 -27.76 15.78
CA TYR A 843 67.83 -26.41 15.27
C TYR A 843 66.61 -25.73 15.88
N LEU A 844 65.51 -26.47 16.07
CA LEU A 844 64.31 -25.94 16.70
C LEU A 844 64.59 -25.48 18.14
N ASP A 845 65.43 -26.23 18.86
CA ASP A 845 65.84 -25.92 20.23
C ASP A 845 66.93 -24.85 20.33
N GLY A 846 67.47 -24.39 19.19
CA GLY A 846 68.50 -23.35 19.12
C GLY A 846 69.93 -23.84 19.43
N GLU A 847 70.13 -25.15 19.51
CA GLU A 847 71.44 -25.79 19.69
C GLU A 847 72.30 -25.71 18.42
N ILE A 848 71.66 -25.65 17.26
CA ILE A 848 72.28 -25.48 15.94
C ILE A 848 71.69 -24.22 15.31
N LYS A 849 72.52 -23.37 14.72
CA LYS A 849 72.10 -22.11 14.07
C LYS A 849 72.27 -22.12 12.56
N ASP A 850 73.28 -22.84 12.07
CA ASP A 850 73.64 -22.81 10.66
C ASP A 850 74.08 -24.18 10.10
N LYS A 851 74.36 -24.18 8.79
CA LYS A 851 74.77 -25.37 8.04
C LYS A 851 76.13 -25.91 8.45
N LYS A 852 77.02 -25.08 8.99
CA LYS A 852 78.35 -25.50 9.45
C LYS A 852 78.21 -26.26 10.77
N GLU A 853 77.50 -25.70 11.73
CA GLU A 853 77.19 -26.33 13.02
C GLU A 853 76.43 -27.65 12.81
N ALA A 854 75.48 -27.71 11.86
CA ALA A 854 74.79 -28.94 11.52
C ALA A 854 75.71 -30.05 10.99
N LYS A 855 76.73 -29.70 10.20
CA LYS A 855 77.71 -30.69 9.69
C LYS A 855 78.62 -31.18 10.80
N GLU A 856 79.03 -30.30 11.72
CA GLU A 856 79.81 -30.67 12.91
C GLU A 856 79.02 -31.58 13.85
N PHE A 857 77.75 -31.27 14.10
CA PHE A 857 76.84 -32.10 14.89
C PHE A 857 76.71 -33.51 14.30
N VAL A 858 76.56 -33.64 12.98
CA VAL A 858 76.50 -34.96 12.33
C VAL A 858 77.81 -35.72 12.44
N LYS A 859 78.95 -35.03 12.28
CA LYS A 859 80.27 -35.65 12.45
C LYS A 859 80.51 -36.17 13.87
N GLN A 860 80.04 -35.47 14.89
CA GLN A 860 80.27 -35.88 16.29
C GLN A 860 79.38 -37.04 16.73
N ASN A 861 78.17 -37.16 16.17
CA ASN A 861 77.16 -38.11 16.65
C ASN A 861 76.98 -39.35 15.77
N TYR A 862 77.46 -39.34 14.52
CA TYR A 862 77.13 -40.40 13.54
C TYR A 862 78.29 -40.87 12.65
N ILE A 863 79.47 -40.24 12.75
CA ILE A 863 80.69 -40.58 12.00
C ILE A 863 81.80 -40.81 13.01
#